data_AF-A0A842R7N9-F1
#
_entry.id   AF-A0A842R7N9-F1
#
_cell.length_a   1.000
_cell.length_b   1.000
_cell.length_c   1.000
_cell.angle_alpha   90.00
_cell.angle_beta   90.00
_cell.angle_gamma   90.00
#
_symmetry.space_group_name_H-M   'P 1'
#
loop_
_entity.id
_entity.type
_entity.pdbx_description
1 polymer ?
#
loop_
_entity_poly.entity_id
_entity_poly.type
_entity_poly.pdbx_seq_one_letter_code
_entity_poly.pdbx_strand_id
1 'polypeptide(L)'
;MASSLENSIEVVQLLQSGNEEERINAANLIKEADLQGIDVSEFYPILRGLLCNPSYPVRMAAAGALMVQARRKDPVQSRLYGSTLVELQSTDPSVRFGRLEWLQQVATPDLVNDRDERVIEFALPLVSAMFSDGEERVAIQAIRTFRQAISEHQDIEDALPALMYVLRSGSGEVQEQASFAIQAIAMKGYDISGLLKELLALLDSKEEPVKFGVADALAAFFLKRKKWHDFLSLLHHDDKDIRQEAAGTIAHVPVGREPVIIKALQSLIETEDSKDVQMVATRGLLSITSDPNDMMVGIPVLLESLKGTSVEHQVYGSKILKQFTRDVLVILENGRNRKKVENIDNLEKKLESIIQDLQLSMKSITNTKVLDTLSTTIALWLVHVGDLGEFQDLLEGSSEKIQEHVVTILQDGTVRLGEPVLDILEDRDEKLVEKLLKTKDPQTTKTLDLSGQSLDRRYLHAVPASINILDHVEEIDLSHNLLRSIPGSIGTMSRVKKLVISYNRLSELPANLGNLSELVELWASRNAIRALPPELGNLRKLRILHANHNEITAFPRQLGALHDLVLLELKGNRITSLPTTFCHLDSLRSLDLSSNPIKKLPACFGQLSSLENLSMSGVKFTAFPGSILDLPKLKTLSLSNCSLTSIPPAICQLKHLETLDLNGNRISRLPAEIAQLHQLQYISMRKNQLDELPIELRELHSLRWLDVQDNPMEKHGGKASGPNKVALNLERFS
;
A
#
# COMPACT_ATOMS: atom_id res chain seq x y z
N MET A 1 -44.14 22.47 22.78
CA MET A 1 -43.42 22.82 24.04
C MET A 1 -41.91 22.85 23.82
N ALA A 2 -41.42 23.45 22.72
CA ALA A 2 -39.99 23.46 22.38
C ALA A 2 -39.47 24.87 22.08
N SER A 3 -40.10 25.92 22.62
CA SER A 3 -39.68 27.31 22.35
C SER A 3 -39.78 28.27 23.54
N SER A 4 -39.77 27.77 24.78
CA SER A 4 -39.55 28.63 25.94
C SER A 4 -39.01 27.81 27.11
N LEU A 5 -37.69 27.69 27.18
CA LEU A 5 -37.00 27.25 28.39
C LEU A 5 -36.16 28.42 28.92
N GLU A 6 -36.73 29.62 28.88
CA GLU A 6 -36.14 30.84 29.45
C GLU A 6 -36.32 30.92 30.98
N ASN A 7 -37.11 30.04 31.60
CA ASN A 7 -37.31 30.03 33.06
C ASN A 7 -36.78 28.75 33.70
N SER A 8 -35.60 28.83 34.34
CA SER A 8 -35.06 27.80 35.25
C SER A 8 -36.09 27.36 36.31
N ILE A 9 -36.98 28.25 36.71
CA ILE A 9 -38.05 28.05 37.69
C ILE A 9 -39.07 26.98 37.22
N GLU A 10 -39.40 26.95 35.93
CA GLU A 10 -40.43 26.03 35.40
C GLU A 10 -39.91 24.58 35.35
N VAL A 11 -38.62 24.41 35.03
CA VAL A 11 -37.93 23.11 35.08
C VAL A 11 -37.81 22.59 36.51
N VAL A 12 -37.46 23.46 37.46
CA VAL A 12 -37.40 23.11 38.89
C VAL A 12 -38.77 22.65 39.40
N GLN A 13 -39.85 23.35 39.04
CA GLN A 13 -41.21 22.97 39.41
C GLN A 13 -41.63 21.62 38.83
N LEU A 14 -41.24 21.32 37.58
CA LEU A 14 -41.48 20.02 36.95
C LEU A 14 -40.66 18.89 37.59
N LEU A 15 -39.38 19.13 37.93
CA LEU A 15 -38.56 18.16 38.64
C LEU A 15 -39.06 17.86 40.06
N GLN A 16 -39.74 18.83 40.69
CA GLN A 16 -40.34 18.70 42.02
C GLN A 16 -41.81 18.24 41.97
N SER A 17 -42.38 18.01 40.79
CA SER A 17 -43.78 17.61 40.66
C SER A 17 -44.00 16.17 41.13
N GLY A 18 -45.22 15.86 41.59
CA GLY A 18 -45.60 14.51 42.00
C GLY A 18 -45.75 13.53 40.83
N ASN A 19 -45.85 14.03 39.60
CA ASN A 19 -46.05 13.23 38.40
C ASN A 19 -44.72 12.66 37.89
N GLU A 20 -44.69 11.36 37.59
CA GLU A 20 -43.49 10.63 37.19
C GLU A 20 -43.05 10.97 35.77
N GLU A 21 -44.02 11.11 34.86
CA GLU A 21 -43.78 11.40 33.44
C GLU A 21 -43.25 12.81 33.23
N GLU A 22 -43.73 13.77 34.03
CA GLU A 22 -43.22 15.15 34.05
C GLU A 22 -41.76 15.22 34.53
N ARG A 23 -41.40 14.43 35.55
CA ARG A 23 -40.02 14.34 36.04
C ARG A 23 -39.07 13.72 35.00
N ILE A 24 -39.51 12.68 34.29
CA ILE A 24 -38.75 12.06 33.21
C ILE A 24 -38.55 13.04 32.05
N ASN A 25 -39.62 13.69 31.62
CA ASN A 25 -39.56 14.65 30.53
C ASN A 25 -38.68 15.85 30.87
N ALA A 26 -38.76 16.38 32.11
CA ALA A 26 -37.89 17.45 32.58
C ALA A 26 -36.41 17.03 32.60
N ALA A 27 -36.10 15.82 33.11
CA ALA A 27 -34.73 15.32 33.13
C ALA A 27 -34.18 15.03 31.72
N ASN A 28 -35.00 14.49 30.81
CA ASN A 28 -34.61 14.30 29.41
C ASN A 28 -34.43 15.62 28.66
N LEU A 29 -35.25 16.64 28.95
CA LEU A 29 -35.08 17.99 28.42
C LEU A 29 -33.76 18.61 28.89
N ILE A 30 -33.35 18.42 30.15
CA ILE A 30 -32.02 18.86 30.64
C ILE A 30 -30.87 18.09 29.97
N LYS A 31 -31.10 16.82 29.62
CA LYS A 31 -30.15 15.99 28.88
C LYS A 31 -29.97 16.48 27.43
N GLU A 32 -31.03 16.98 26.79
CA GLU A 32 -31.04 17.39 25.38
C GLU A 32 -30.81 18.90 25.15
N ALA A 33 -31.11 19.77 26.12
CA ALA A 33 -31.02 21.22 25.96
C ALA A 33 -29.60 21.78 26.07
N ASP A 34 -29.25 22.69 25.16
CA ASP A 34 -28.00 23.47 25.21
C ASP A 34 -28.17 24.68 26.13
N LEU A 35 -28.15 24.44 27.45
CA LEU A 35 -28.42 25.44 28.48
C LEU A 35 -27.23 26.41 28.65
N GLN A 36 -27.00 27.27 27.66
CA GLN A 36 -26.07 28.39 27.81
C GLN A 36 -26.66 29.42 28.79
N GLY A 37 -26.01 29.62 29.93
CA GLY A 37 -26.30 30.71 30.86
C GLY A 37 -27.12 30.36 32.11
N ILE A 38 -27.48 29.10 32.35
CA ILE A 38 -28.20 28.69 33.57
C ILE A 38 -27.21 28.18 34.62
N ASP A 39 -27.40 28.57 35.89
CA ASP A 39 -26.59 28.10 37.01
C ASP A 39 -27.00 26.67 37.42
N VAL A 40 -26.05 25.73 37.35
CA VAL A 40 -26.31 24.28 37.44
C VAL A 40 -26.28 23.79 38.89
N SER A 41 -25.69 24.58 39.79
CA SER A 41 -25.68 24.29 41.23
C SER A 41 -27.08 24.28 41.87
N GLU A 42 -28.08 24.89 41.26
CA GLU A 42 -29.46 24.86 41.75
C GLU A 42 -30.17 23.52 41.47
N PHE A 43 -29.80 22.84 40.40
CA PHE A 43 -30.44 21.57 40.00
C PHE A 43 -29.79 20.35 40.64
N TYR A 44 -28.51 20.44 41.01
CA TYR A 44 -27.75 19.33 41.57
C TYR A 44 -28.38 18.68 42.81
N PRO A 45 -28.84 19.43 43.83
CA PRO A 45 -29.48 18.83 45.01
C PRO A 45 -30.79 18.11 44.68
N ILE A 46 -31.53 18.62 43.67
CA ILE A 46 -32.83 18.09 43.25
C ILE A 46 -32.64 16.79 42.45
N LEU A 47 -31.72 16.80 41.47
CA LEU A 47 -31.37 15.60 40.69
C LEU A 47 -30.75 14.52 41.57
N ARG A 48 -29.94 14.90 42.57
CA ARG A 48 -29.43 13.98 43.60
C ARG A 48 -30.56 13.39 44.45
N GLY A 49 -31.53 14.20 44.87
CA GLY A 49 -32.73 13.72 45.58
C GLY A 49 -33.58 12.76 44.74
N LEU A 50 -33.71 13.01 43.43
CA LEU A 50 -34.38 12.14 42.47
C LEU A 50 -33.62 10.84 42.16
N LEU A 51 -32.33 10.73 42.49
CA LEU A 51 -31.62 9.44 42.46
C LEU A 51 -31.92 8.59 43.71
N CYS A 52 -32.23 9.25 44.83
CA CYS A 52 -32.43 8.57 46.11
C CYS A 52 -33.84 8.02 46.33
N ASN A 53 -34.91 8.56 45.70
CA ASN A 53 -36.27 8.08 46.00
C ASN A 53 -37.43 8.34 44.97
N PRO A 54 -37.30 7.88 43.70
CA PRO A 54 -38.47 7.61 42.85
C PRO A 54 -38.32 6.31 42.04
N SER A 55 -39.21 6.06 41.07
CA SER A 55 -39.23 4.90 40.18
C SER A 55 -38.02 4.80 39.23
N TYR A 56 -37.85 3.62 38.62
CA TYR A 56 -36.77 3.31 37.68
C TYR A 56 -36.55 4.32 36.55
N PRO A 57 -37.58 4.72 35.75
CA PRO A 57 -37.36 5.60 34.60
C PRO A 57 -36.97 7.03 35.00
N VAL A 58 -37.44 7.54 36.14
CA VAL A 58 -37.03 8.85 36.66
C VAL A 58 -35.55 8.86 37.05
N ARG A 59 -35.08 7.77 37.69
CA ARG A 59 -33.67 7.63 38.07
C ARG A 59 -32.74 7.61 36.85
N MET A 60 -33.13 6.88 35.79
CA MET A 60 -32.35 6.81 34.55
C MET A 60 -32.25 8.17 33.84
N ALA A 61 -33.37 8.90 33.75
CA ALA A 61 -33.38 10.22 33.13
C ALA A 61 -32.54 11.23 33.94
N ALA A 62 -32.63 11.20 35.28
CA ALA A 62 -31.85 12.07 36.16
C ALA A 62 -30.33 11.77 36.12
N ALA A 63 -29.95 10.49 36.05
CA ALA A 63 -28.56 10.07 35.88
C ALA A 63 -27.98 10.56 34.55
N GLY A 64 -28.70 10.37 33.44
CA GLY A 64 -28.28 10.84 32.12
C GLY A 64 -28.12 12.36 32.04
N ALA A 65 -28.99 13.11 32.70
CA ALA A 65 -28.90 14.57 32.78
C ALA A 65 -27.64 15.02 33.54
N LEU A 66 -27.36 14.43 34.71
CA LEU A 66 -26.15 14.74 35.49
C LEU A 66 -24.85 14.41 34.70
N MET A 67 -24.86 13.32 33.92
CA MET A 67 -23.72 12.90 33.11
C MET A 67 -23.38 13.90 31.98
N VAL A 68 -24.39 14.39 31.25
CA VAL A 68 -24.18 15.40 30.19
C VAL A 68 -23.67 16.72 30.76
N GLN A 69 -24.14 17.10 31.95
CA GLN A 69 -23.71 18.33 32.62
C GLN A 69 -22.30 18.23 33.19
N ALA A 70 -21.92 17.10 33.79
CA ALA A 70 -20.56 16.85 34.27
C ALA A 70 -19.51 16.89 33.15
N ARG A 71 -19.88 16.47 31.93
CA ARG A 71 -19.02 16.58 30.73
C ARG A 71 -18.69 18.03 30.35
N ARG A 72 -19.54 19.01 30.72
CA ARG A 72 -19.49 20.37 30.16
C ARG A 72 -18.92 21.45 31.09
N LYS A 73 -18.86 21.27 32.43
CA LYS A 73 -18.79 22.41 33.38
C LYS A 73 -17.70 22.38 34.50
N ASP A 74 -16.44 21.97 34.21
CA ASP A 74 -15.23 22.13 35.08
C ASP A 74 -14.81 20.92 35.98
N PRO A 75 -13.50 20.55 36.04
CA PRO A 75 -12.91 19.44 36.85
C PRO A 75 -13.23 19.36 38.36
N VAL A 76 -13.54 20.46 39.05
CA VAL A 76 -13.83 20.41 40.50
C VAL A 76 -15.26 19.92 40.76
N GLN A 77 -16.19 20.31 39.89
CA GLN A 77 -17.59 19.92 39.93
C GLN A 77 -17.77 18.46 39.47
N SER A 78 -17.02 18.01 38.44
CA SER A 78 -17.03 16.60 37.99
C SER A 78 -16.66 15.59 39.08
N ARG A 79 -15.75 15.96 40.00
CA ARG A 79 -15.39 15.15 41.18
C ARG A 79 -16.60 14.91 42.11
N LEU A 80 -17.48 15.90 42.30
CA LEU A 80 -18.71 15.73 43.09
C LEU A 80 -19.72 14.80 42.42
N TYR A 81 -19.85 14.87 41.09
CA TYR A 81 -20.76 14.00 40.32
C TYR A 81 -20.26 12.55 40.26
N GLY A 82 -18.95 12.36 40.07
CA GLY A 82 -18.29 11.05 40.08
C GLY A 82 -18.29 10.39 41.46
N SER A 83 -18.00 11.16 42.53
CA SER A 83 -18.08 10.64 43.89
C SER A 83 -19.50 10.21 44.25
N THR A 84 -20.53 10.91 43.78
CA THR A 84 -21.94 10.53 44.00
C THR A 84 -22.30 9.21 43.29
N LEU A 85 -21.75 8.95 42.11
CA LEU A 85 -21.92 7.69 41.39
C LEU A 85 -21.16 6.52 42.05
N VAL A 86 -20.03 6.80 42.71
CA VAL A 86 -19.23 5.84 43.48
C VAL A 86 -19.81 5.58 44.89
N GLU A 87 -20.33 6.61 45.56
CA GLU A 87 -20.95 6.56 46.90
C GLU A 87 -22.26 5.77 46.92
N LEU A 88 -22.94 5.62 45.77
CA LEU A 88 -24.07 4.73 45.62
C LEU A 88 -23.58 3.27 45.53
N GLN A 89 -23.07 2.72 46.64
CA GLN A 89 -22.78 1.27 46.83
C GLN A 89 -24.08 0.44 46.87
N SER A 90 -24.99 0.68 45.94
CA SER A 90 -26.29 0.01 45.87
C SER A 90 -26.17 -1.27 45.05
N THR A 91 -26.68 -2.36 45.60
CA THR A 91 -26.85 -3.66 44.94
C THR A 91 -28.03 -3.68 43.94
N ASP A 92 -28.70 -2.53 43.73
CA ASP A 92 -29.85 -2.39 42.84
C ASP A 92 -29.43 -2.55 41.36
N PRO A 93 -29.97 -3.54 40.62
CA PRO A 93 -29.66 -3.81 39.21
C PRO A 93 -29.81 -2.60 38.27
N SER A 94 -30.63 -1.65 38.68
CA SER A 94 -30.95 -0.44 37.94
C SER A 94 -29.80 0.56 37.88
N VAL A 95 -29.09 0.72 39.01
CA VAL A 95 -27.89 1.56 39.13
C VAL A 95 -26.70 0.89 38.44
N ARG A 96 -26.69 -0.45 38.42
CA ARG A 96 -25.71 -1.26 37.67
C ARG A 96 -25.81 -1.06 36.16
N PHE A 97 -27.03 -1.01 35.60
CA PHE A 97 -27.23 -0.85 34.16
C PHE A 97 -26.83 0.56 33.65
N GLY A 98 -27.12 1.62 34.42
CA GLY A 98 -26.69 2.98 34.09
C GLY A 98 -25.16 3.17 34.13
N ARG A 99 -24.44 2.41 34.96
CA ARG A 99 -22.95 2.36 34.96
C ARG A 99 -22.40 1.68 33.71
N LEU A 100 -23.04 0.59 33.27
CA LEU A 100 -22.68 -0.16 32.06
C LEU A 100 -22.88 0.66 30.78
N GLU A 101 -23.96 1.44 30.69
CA GLU A 101 -24.23 2.31 29.53
C GLU A 101 -23.20 3.44 29.41
N TRP A 102 -22.76 4.02 30.54
CA TRP A 102 -21.65 4.98 30.57
C TRP A 102 -20.34 4.34 30.10
N LEU A 103 -19.99 3.15 30.60
CA LEU A 103 -18.77 2.44 30.18
C LEU A 103 -18.78 2.05 28.70
N GLN A 104 -19.92 1.64 28.14
CA GLN A 104 -20.01 1.32 26.70
C GLN A 104 -19.87 2.57 25.81
N GLN A 105 -20.27 3.74 26.30
CA GLN A 105 -20.09 5.00 25.58
C GLN A 105 -18.66 5.56 25.74
N VAL A 106 -18.04 5.37 26.91
CA VAL A 106 -16.67 5.83 27.20
C VAL A 106 -15.59 4.90 26.64
N ALA A 107 -15.85 3.59 26.54
CA ALA A 107 -14.95 2.60 25.94
C ALA A 107 -15.08 2.50 24.40
N THR A 108 -15.51 3.58 23.75
CA THR A 108 -15.48 3.68 22.29
C THR A 108 -14.08 4.11 21.82
N PRO A 109 -13.57 3.59 20.68
CA PRO A 109 -12.25 3.93 20.16
C PRO A 109 -12.04 5.43 19.94
N ASP A 110 -13.12 6.18 19.75
CA ASP A 110 -13.10 7.63 19.50
C ASP A 110 -12.63 8.44 20.72
N LEU A 111 -12.79 7.93 21.95
CA LEU A 111 -12.34 8.61 23.17
C LEU A 111 -10.86 8.36 23.49
N VAL A 112 -10.25 7.29 22.95
CA VAL A 112 -8.81 7.03 23.09
C VAL A 112 -7.98 8.02 22.26
N ASN A 113 -8.56 8.59 21.21
CA ASN A 113 -7.89 9.61 20.39
C ASN A 113 -7.99 11.03 20.97
N ASP A 114 -8.96 11.29 21.86
CA ASP A 114 -9.09 12.58 22.53
C ASP A 114 -8.35 12.48 23.87
N ARG A 115 -7.25 13.23 23.96
CA ARG A 115 -6.15 13.17 24.94
C ARG A 115 -6.55 13.50 26.39
N ASP A 116 -7.64 12.93 26.88
CA ASP A 116 -8.28 13.31 28.13
C ASP A 116 -7.77 12.43 29.28
N GLU A 117 -6.91 13.01 30.12
CA GLU A 117 -6.37 12.45 31.40
C GLU A 117 -7.45 11.79 32.28
N ARG A 118 -8.71 12.15 32.05
CA ARG A 118 -9.92 11.70 32.75
C ARG A 118 -10.17 10.18 32.66
N VAL A 119 -9.86 9.48 31.56
CA VAL A 119 -10.25 8.05 31.41
C VAL A 119 -9.44 7.10 32.34
N ILE A 120 -8.18 7.44 32.63
CA ILE A 120 -7.27 6.62 33.43
C ILE A 120 -7.56 6.77 34.93
N GLU A 121 -7.88 7.98 35.40
CA GLU A 121 -8.33 8.23 36.78
C GLU A 121 -9.61 7.44 37.12
N PHE A 122 -10.51 7.23 36.15
CA PHE A 122 -11.77 6.50 36.36
C PHE A 122 -11.66 4.98 36.18
N ALA A 123 -10.62 4.46 35.51
CA ALA A 123 -10.45 3.02 35.27
C ALA A 123 -10.02 2.24 36.54
N LEU A 124 -9.21 2.88 37.39
CA LEU A 124 -8.62 2.27 38.60
C LEU A 124 -9.64 1.80 39.65
N PRO A 125 -10.65 2.60 40.04
CA PRO A 125 -11.63 2.18 41.04
C PRO A 125 -12.66 1.18 40.48
N LEU A 126 -12.91 1.23 39.17
CA LEU A 126 -13.89 0.38 38.48
C LEU A 126 -13.40 -1.05 38.36
N VAL A 127 -12.12 -1.28 38.02
CA VAL A 127 -11.52 -2.61 37.98
C VAL A 127 -11.58 -3.31 39.35
N SER A 128 -11.40 -2.57 40.45
CA SER A 128 -11.52 -3.11 41.82
C SER A 128 -12.98 -3.36 42.25
N ALA A 129 -13.94 -2.53 41.82
CA ALA A 129 -15.35 -2.64 42.17
C ALA A 129 -16.11 -3.71 41.36
N MET A 130 -15.67 -3.97 40.13
CA MET A 130 -16.31 -4.92 39.21
C MET A 130 -16.04 -6.39 39.58
N PHE A 131 -14.92 -6.67 40.25
CA PHE A 131 -14.58 -8.03 40.66
C PHE A 131 -15.39 -8.53 41.86
N SER A 132 -15.81 -7.63 42.76
CA SER A 132 -16.67 -7.99 43.90
C SER A 132 -18.07 -8.49 43.52
N ASP A 133 -18.51 -8.34 42.26
CA ASP A 133 -19.88 -8.56 41.80
C ASP A 133 -20.05 -9.63 40.69
N GLY A 134 -18.98 -10.28 40.20
CA GLY A 134 -19.07 -11.46 39.30
C GLY A 134 -19.17 -11.23 37.78
N GLU A 135 -18.78 -10.06 37.27
CA GLU A 135 -18.92 -9.67 35.85
C GLU A 135 -17.58 -9.64 35.08
N GLU A 136 -16.98 -10.82 34.83
CA GLU A 136 -15.63 -10.99 34.26
C GLU A 136 -15.42 -10.34 32.87
N ARG A 137 -16.43 -10.38 31.99
CA ARG A 137 -16.32 -9.89 30.59
C ARG A 137 -16.03 -8.39 30.50
N VAL A 138 -16.62 -7.61 31.41
CA VAL A 138 -16.49 -6.16 31.41
C VAL A 138 -15.14 -5.76 31.98
N ALA A 139 -14.64 -6.51 32.98
CA ALA A 139 -13.30 -6.33 33.54
C ALA A 139 -12.21 -6.60 32.50
N ILE A 140 -12.34 -7.66 31.71
CA ILE A 140 -11.42 -7.99 30.60
C ILE A 140 -11.35 -6.84 29.58
N GLN A 141 -12.51 -6.29 29.19
CA GLN A 141 -12.56 -5.19 28.22
C GLN A 141 -11.94 -3.89 28.77
N ALA A 142 -12.14 -3.60 30.05
CA ALA A 142 -11.53 -2.46 30.72
C ALA A 142 -10.00 -2.59 30.76
N ILE A 143 -9.47 -3.76 31.13
CA ILE A 143 -8.03 -4.02 31.17
C ILE A 143 -7.40 -3.94 29.78
N ARG A 144 -8.06 -4.45 28.73
CA ARG A 144 -7.60 -4.34 27.34
C ARG A 144 -7.53 -2.88 26.86
N THR A 145 -8.55 -2.10 27.19
CA THR A 145 -8.62 -0.67 26.84
C THR A 145 -7.52 0.11 27.56
N PHE A 146 -7.32 -0.17 28.86
CA PHE A 146 -6.20 0.38 29.63
C PHE A 146 -4.84 0.03 28.99
N ARG A 147 -4.62 -1.25 28.61
CA ARG A 147 -3.37 -1.69 27.97
C ARG A 147 -3.06 -0.93 26.68
N GLN A 148 -4.09 -0.57 25.90
CA GLN A 148 -3.93 0.23 24.69
C GLN A 148 -3.54 1.68 24.99
N ALA A 149 -4.01 2.25 26.11
CA ALA A 149 -3.68 3.60 26.55
C ALA A 149 -2.26 3.73 27.16
N ILE A 150 -1.66 2.64 27.66
CA ILE A 150 -0.31 2.64 28.26
C ILE A 150 0.77 3.22 27.32
N SER A 151 0.56 3.23 26.00
CA SER A 151 1.56 3.76 25.07
C SER A 151 1.78 5.28 25.15
N GLU A 152 0.88 6.04 25.76
CA GLU A 152 0.76 7.50 25.54
C GLU A 152 0.80 8.39 26.81
N HIS A 153 0.81 7.83 28.03
CA HIS A 153 0.59 8.60 29.28
C HIS A 153 1.71 8.55 30.34
N GLN A 154 1.84 9.58 31.18
CA GLN A 154 2.93 9.73 32.17
C GLN A 154 2.66 9.13 33.56
N ASP A 155 1.41 9.05 34.02
CA ASP A 155 1.05 8.63 35.40
C ASP A 155 0.44 7.21 35.47
N ILE A 156 1.14 6.23 34.90
CA ILE A 156 0.66 4.84 34.76
C ILE A 156 0.92 4.01 36.03
N GLU A 157 1.85 4.43 36.89
CA GLU A 157 2.27 3.71 38.10
C GLU A 157 1.15 3.62 39.15
N ASP A 158 0.22 4.57 39.17
CA ASP A 158 -0.90 4.57 40.09
C ASP A 158 -1.85 3.39 39.88
N ALA A 159 -1.86 2.77 38.68
CA ALA A 159 -2.67 1.60 38.35
C ALA A 159 -2.14 0.28 38.94
N LEU A 160 -0.86 0.26 39.37
CA LEU A 160 -0.18 -0.95 39.81
C LEU A 160 -0.85 -1.64 41.01
N PRO A 161 -1.30 -0.95 42.08
CA PRO A 161 -2.00 -1.59 43.19
C PRO A 161 -3.33 -2.25 42.79
N ALA A 162 -4.07 -1.64 41.86
CA ALA A 162 -5.33 -2.17 41.37
C ALA A 162 -5.13 -3.42 40.50
N LEU A 163 -4.15 -3.39 39.60
CA LEU A 163 -3.77 -4.56 38.78
C LEU A 163 -3.28 -5.72 39.67
N MET A 164 -2.56 -5.42 40.74
CA MET A 164 -2.10 -6.43 41.70
C MET A 164 -3.22 -7.01 42.55
N TYR A 165 -4.23 -6.21 42.91
CA TYR A 165 -5.44 -6.73 43.52
C TYR A 165 -6.12 -7.74 42.59
N VAL A 166 -6.30 -7.38 41.31
CA VAL A 166 -6.88 -8.26 40.30
C VAL A 166 -6.07 -9.53 40.10
N LEU A 167 -4.74 -9.44 40.07
CA LEU A 167 -3.88 -10.63 39.96
C LEU A 167 -4.04 -11.59 41.15
N ARG A 168 -4.25 -11.06 42.35
CA ARG A 168 -4.42 -11.85 43.57
C ARG A 168 -5.80 -12.47 43.71
N SER A 169 -6.84 -11.71 43.36
CA SER A 169 -8.22 -12.10 43.63
C SER A 169 -8.94 -12.65 42.40
N GLY A 170 -8.46 -12.35 41.19
CA GLY A 170 -9.07 -12.69 39.90
C GLY A 170 -9.16 -14.18 39.61
N SER A 171 -9.87 -14.53 38.53
CA SER A 171 -9.93 -15.88 37.97
C SER A 171 -9.64 -15.87 36.47
N GLY A 172 -8.82 -16.82 36.01
CA GLY A 172 -8.64 -17.15 34.59
C GLY A 172 -8.18 -15.98 33.72
N GLU A 173 -8.94 -15.67 32.67
CA GLU A 173 -8.60 -14.65 31.66
C GLU A 173 -8.44 -13.25 32.26
N VAL A 174 -9.09 -12.95 33.39
CA VAL A 174 -8.96 -11.65 34.07
C VAL A 174 -7.55 -11.45 34.64
N GLN A 175 -6.98 -12.48 35.26
CA GLN A 175 -5.61 -12.44 35.78
C GLN A 175 -4.58 -12.41 34.64
N GLU A 176 -4.85 -13.14 33.55
CA GLU A 176 -4.03 -13.12 32.35
C GLU A 176 -3.97 -11.71 31.72
N GLN A 177 -5.10 -11.03 31.56
CA GLN A 177 -5.08 -9.66 31.04
C GLN A 177 -4.37 -8.70 31.99
N ALA A 178 -4.50 -8.89 33.31
CA ALA A 178 -3.81 -8.08 34.30
C ALA A 178 -2.29 -8.30 34.25
N SER A 179 -1.82 -9.54 34.05
CA SER A 179 -0.39 -9.84 33.91
C SER A 179 0.19 -9.18 32.65
N PHE A 180 -0.52 -9.22 31.52
CA PHE A 180 -0.13 -8.52 30.29
C PHE A 180 -0.16 -6.99 30.41
N ALA A 181 -1.06 -6.44 31.23
CA ALA A 181 -1.05 -5.01 31.52
C ALA A 181 0.23 -4.62 32.30
N ILE A 182 0.59 -5.38 33.35
CA ILE A 182 1.84 -5.14 34.10
C ILE A 182 3.08 -5.33 33.22
N GLN A 183 3.09 -6.33 32.33
CA GLN A 183 4.13 -6.51 31.31
C GLN A 183 4.28 -5.26 30.45
N ALA A 184 3.19 -4.69 29.93
CA ALA A 184 3.23 -3.49 29.11
C ALA A 184 3.81 -2.28 29.86
N ILE A 185 3.46 -2.13 31.15
CA ILE A 185 4.02 -1.09 32.04
C ILE A 185 5.55 -1.28 32.18
N ALA A 186 6.00 -2.50 32.49
CA ALA A 186 7.41 -2.81 32.64
C ALA A 186 8.20 -2.61 31.33
N MET A 187 7.64 -3.02 30.19
CA MET A 187 8.22 -2.82 28.85
C MET A 187 8.33 -1.35 28.46
N LYS A 188 7.51 -0.45 29.03
CA LYS A 188 7.66 1.00 28.86
C LYS A 188 8.71 1.61 29.78
N GLY A 189 9.06 0.94 30.87
CA GLY A 189 10.19 1.30 31.75
C GLY A 189 9.77 2.00 33.05
N TYR A 190 8.49 1.99 33.36
CA TYR A 190 7.96 2.43 34.66
C TYR A 190 8.46 1.54 35.79
N ASP A 191 8.49 2.09 37.01
CA ASP A 191 8.98 1.36 38.18
C ASP A 191 7.92 0.41 38.73
N ILE A 192 8.23 -0.89 38.75
CA ILE A 192 7.42 -1.93 39.40
C ILE A 192 8.07 -2.45 40.69
N SER A 193 9.09 -1.76 41.21
CA SER A 193 9.88 -2.19 42.38
C SER A 193 9.03 -2.52 43.60
N GLY A 194 7.96 -1.76 43.84
CA GLY A 194 7.02 -1.98 44.94
C GLY A 194 6.26 -3.32 44.88
N LEU A 195 6.23 -3.96 43.71
CA LEU A 195 5.51 -5.22 43.47
C LEU A 195 6.41 -6.44 43.36
N LEU A 196 7.74 -6.28 43.35
CA LEU A 196 8.69 -7.36 43.06
C LEU A 196 8.49 -8.60 43.93
N LYS A 197 8.33 -8.41 45.24
CA LYS A 197 8.16 -9.53 46.19
C LYS A 197 6.91 -10.36 45.88
N GLU A 198 5.87 -9.71 45.39
CA GLU A 198 4.57 -10.30 45.12
C GLU A 198 4.55 -10.99 43.75
N LEU A 199 5.12 -10.33 42.73
CA LEU A 199 5.29 -10.90 41.40
C LEU A 199 6.19 -12.13 41.41
N LEU A 200 7.29 -12.10 42.19
CA LEU A 200 8.16 -13.26 42.37
C LEU A 200 7.42 -14.43 43.05
N ALA A 201 6.57 -14.14 44.05
CA ALA A 201 5.76 -15.18 44.69
C ALA A 201 4.69 -15.79 43.76
N LEU A 202 4.24 -15.03 42.75
CA LEU A 202 3.28 -15.49 41.74
C LEU A 202 3.91 -16.37 40.67
N LEU A 203 5.22 -16.25 40.41
CA LEU A 203 5.94 -17.16 39.50
C LEU A 203 5.89 -18.62 39.98
N ASP A 204 5.90 -18.83 41.30
CA ASP A 204 5.80 -20.14 41.94
C ASP A 204 4.36 -20.69 42.02
N SER A 205 3.35 -19.92 41.58
CA SER A 205 1.94 -20.33 41.61
C SER A 205 1.58 -21.28 40.44
N LYS A 206 0.45 -22.01 40.52
CA LYS A 206 0.12 -23.10 39.57
C LYS A 206 -0.56 -22.67 38.25
N GLU A 207 -0.89 -21.39 38.04
CA GLU A 207 -1.66 -20.95 36.87
C GLU A 207 -0.74 -20.45 35.72
N GLU A 208 -0.65 -21.23 34.64
CA GLU A 208 0.24 -20.99 33.48
C GLU A 208 0.09 -19.61 32.80
N PRO A 209 -1.12 -19.05 32.53
CA PRO A 209 -1.25 -17.80 31.78
C PRO A 209 -0.73 -16.58 32.55
N VAL A 210 -0.83 -16.63 33.88
CA VAL A 210 -0.36 -15.57 34.77
C VAL A 210 1.17 -15.58 34.84
N LYS A 211 1.78 -16.77 34.85
CA LYS A 211 3.24 -16.93 34.85
C LYS A 211 3.90 -16.24 33.66
N PHE A 212 3.35 -16.37 32.46
CA PHE A 212 3.97 -15.82 31.25
C PHE A 212 4.07 -14.29 31.31
N GLY A 213 2.94 -13.61 31.55
CA GLY A 213 2.92 -12.15 31.65
C GLY A 213 3.76 -11.62 32.82
N VAL A 214 3.81 -12.34 33.94
CA VAL A 214 4.63 -11.96 35.11
C VAL A 214 6.13 -12.15 34.84
N ALA A 215 6.53 -13.27 34.22
CA ALA A 215 7.91 -13.55 33.85
C ALA A 215 8.45 -12.49 32.89
N ASP A 216 7.68 -12.15 31.86
CA ASP A 216 8.01 -11.12 30.88
C ASP A 216 8.08 -9.72 31.51
N ALA A 217 7.17 -9.39 32.44
CA ALA A 217 7.21 -8.13 33.18
C ALA A 217 8.49 -7.98 34.02
N LEU A 218 8.84 -9.03 34.78
CA LEU A 218 10.05 -9.05 35.60
C LEU A 218 11.32 -9.00 34.74
N ALA A 219 11.35 -9.78 33.65
CA ALA A 219 12.42 -9.75 32.67
C ALA A 219 12.62 -8.33 32.11
N ALA A 220 11.56 -7.68 31.65
CA ALA A 220 11.63 -6.35 31.07
C ALA A 220 12.11 -5.30 32.08
N PHE A 221 11.62 -5.39 33.31
CA PHE A 221 12.03 -4.51 34.40
C PHE A 221 13.51 -4.68 34.74
N PHE A 222 13.99 -5.92 34.91
CA PHE A 222 15.39 -6.19 35.24
C PHE A 222 16.34 -5.75 34.12
N LEU A 223 15.98 -6.02 32.85
CA LEU A 223 16.78 -5.60 31.70
C LEU A 223 16.89 -4.08 31.60
N LYS A 224 15.77 -3.34 31.70
CA LYS A 224 15.78 -1.87 31.63
C LYS A 224 16.54 -1.20 32.77
N ARG A 225 16.51 -1.80 33.96
CA ARG A 225 17.22 -1.31 35.15
C ARG A 225 18.64 -1.87 35.28
N LYS A 226 19.11 -2.67 34.30
CA LYS A 226 20.43 -3.31 34.29
C LYS A 226 20.70 -4.20 35.52
N LYS A 227 19.66 -4.84 36.05
CA LYS A 227 19.73 -5.80 37.16
C LYS A 227 20.07 -7.19 36.65
N TRP A 228 21.31 -7.37 36.21
CA TRP A 228 21.74 -8.58 35.51
C TRP A 228 21.63 -9.85 36.35
N HIS A 229 21.96 -9.80 37.64
CA HIS A 229 21.90 -10.97 38.52
C HIS A 229 20.46 -11.50 38.66
N ASP A 230 19.50 -10.59 38.87
CA ASP A 230 18.08 -10.93 39.00
C ASP A 230 17.52 -11.46 37.67
N PHE A 231 17.93 -10.87 36.54
CA PHE A 231 17.55 -11.36 35.22
C PHE A 231 18.11 -12.76 34.92
N LEU A 232 19.37 -13.01 35.26
CA LEU A 232 20.00 -14.33 35.09
C LEU A 232 19.28 -15.40 35.91
N SER A 233 18.71 -15.05 37.06
CA SER A 233 17.93 -15.99 37.87
C SER A 233 16.67 -16.47 37.13
N LEU A 234 16.05 -15.62 36.30
CA LEU A 234 14.93 -16.01 35.45
C LEU A 234 15.38 -16.91 34.28
N LEU A 235 16.53 -16.62 33.68
CA LEU A 235 17.07 -17.46 32.59
C LEU A 235 17.51 -18.85 33.06
N HIS A 236 17.83 -19.02 34.34
CA HIS A 236 18.20 -20.32 34.94
C HIS A 236 17.10 -20.86 35.86
N HIS A 237 15.87 -20.37 35.72
CA HIS A 237 14.74 -20.83 36.53
C HIS A 237 14.43 -22.31 36.23
N ASP A 238 13.93 -23.08 37.18
CA ASP A 238 13.63 -24.52 36.99
C ASP A 238 12.51 -24.77 35.97
N ASP A 239 11.55 -23.85 35.89
CA ASP A 239 10.42 -23.87 34.96
C ASP A 239 10.82 -23.40 33.55
N LYS A 240 10.61 -24.24 32.53
CA LYS A 240 11.02 -23.98 31.14
C LYS A 240 10.29 -22.79 30.51
N ASP A 241 9.03 -22.56 30.89
CA ASP A 241 8.22 -21.54 30.23
C ASP A 241 8.65 -20.15 30.72
N ILE A 242 9.08 -20.05 31.98
CA ILE A 242 9.70 -18.84 32.53
C ILE A 242 11.02 -18.54 31.80
N ARG A 243 11.85 -19.56 31.54
CA ARG A 243 13.08 -19.39 30.75
C ARG A 243 12.79 -18.89 29.33
N GLN A 244 11.75 -19.43 28.69
CA GLN A 244 11.33 -19.04 27.34
C GLN A 244 10.92 -17.57 27.27
N GLU A 245 10.02 -17.13 28.15
CA GLU A 245 9.54 -15.74 28.20
C GLU A 245 10.69 -14.78 28.53
N ALA A 246 11.51 -15.10 29.54
CA ALA A 246 12.68 -14.28 29.89
C ALA A 246 13.67 -14.12 28.72
N ALA A 247 13.94 -15.18 27.97
CA ALA A 247 14.76 -15.11 26.76
C ALA A 247 14.10 -14.29 25.64
N GLY A 248 12.78 -14.40 25.48
CA GLY A 248 12.00 -13.70 24.45
C GLY A 248 11.94 -12.20 24.68
N THR A 249 11.83 -11.77 25.94
CA THR A 249 11.82 -10.36 26.33
C THR A 249 13.07 -9.60 25.83
N ILE A 250 14.23 -10.26 25.74
CA ILE A 250 15.48 -9.65 25.26
C ILE A 250 15.32 -9.09 23.85
N ALA A 251 14.55 -9.75 22.98
CA ALA A 251 14.33 -9.30 21.61
C ALA A 251 13.49 -8.00 21.53
N HIS A 252 12.81 -7.63 22.61
CA HIS A 252 11.90 -6.48 22.70
C HIS A 252 12.46 -5.33 23.54
N VAL A 253 13.43 -5.60 24.41
CA VAL A 253 14.05 -4.60 25.28
C VAL A 253 15.49 -4.33 24.80
N PRO A 254 15.84 -3.09 24.42
CA PRO A 254 17.19 -2.79 23.96
C PRO A 254 18.19 -2.85 25.12
N VAL A 255 18.91 -3.97 25.24
CA VAL A 255 19.87 -4.20 26.33
C VAL A 255 21.28 -3.71 26.00
N GLY A 256 21.58 -3.48 24.71
CA GLY A 256 22.95 -3.27 24.25
C GLY A 256 23.81 -4.54 24.39
N ARG A 257 25.08 -4.46 23.94
CA ARG A 257 25.99 -5.62 23.99
C ARG A 257 26.49 -5.84 25.42
N GLU A 258 25.82 -6.71 26.17
CA GLU A 258 26.22 -7.08 27.54
C GLU A 258 26.80 -8.51 27.59
N PRO A 259 28.11 -8.69 27.85
CA PRO A 259 28.78 -9.99 27.76
C PRO A 259 28.21 -11.08 28.67
N VAL A 260 27.67 -10.68 29.82
CA VAL A 260 27.09 -11.61 30.80
C VAL A 260 25.81 -12.24 30.28
N ILE A 261 24.99 -11.47 29.55
CA ILE A 261 23.73 -11.95 28.97
C ILE A 261 24.01 -12.79 27.73
N ILE A 262 24.98 -12.36 26.90
CA ILE A 262 25.43 -13.14 25.72
C ILE A 262 25.87 -14.54 26.15
N LYS A 263 26.70 -14.66 27.19
CA LYS A 263 27.13 -15.97 27.70
C LYS A 263 25.98 -16.81 28.26
N ALA A 264 25.02 -16.18 28.94
CA ALA A 264 23.86 -16.88 29.46
C ALA A 264 22.97 -17.43 28.33
N LEU A 265 22.74 -16.64 27.28
CA LEU A 265 22.00 -17.09 26.10
C LEU A 265 22.73 -18.18 25.34
N GLN A 266 24.06 -18.07 25.18
CA GLN A 266 24.87 -19.13 24.57
C GLN A 266 24.77 -20.44 25.36
N SER A 267 24.89 -20.38 26.70
CA SER A 267 24.69 -21.55 27.56
C SER A 267 23.30 -22.13 27.38
N LEU A 268 22.25 -21.28 27.37
CA LEU A 268 20.87 -21.74 27.21
C LEU A 268 20.63 -22.39 25.83
N ILE A 269 21.26 -21.89 24.77
CA ILE A 269 21.21 -22.49 23.43
C ILE A 269 21.90 -23.87 23.42
N GLU A 270 23.00 -24.04 24.14
CA GLU A 270 23.82 -25.25 24.12
C GLU A 270 23.33 -26.36 25.07
N THR A 271 22.76 -26.00 26.23
CA THR A 271 22.50 -26.96 27.32
C THR A 271 21.02 -27.29 27.54
N GLU A 272 20.11 -26.54 26.93
CA GLU A 272 18.66 -26.72 27.14
C GLU A 272 18.08 -27.85 26.29
N ASP A 273 17.13 -28.62 26.83
CA ASP A 273 16.49 -29.72 26.09
C ASP A 273 15.31 -29.24 25.21
N SER A 274 14.71 -28.10 25.55
CA SER A 274 13.56 -27.54 24.84
C SER A 274 13.98 -26.71 23.62
N LYS A 275 13.58 -27.18 22.43
CA LYS A 275 13.84 -26.47 21.15
C LYS A 275 13.22 -25.07 21.10
N ASP A 276 12.07 -24.87 21.73
CA ASP A 276 11.37 -23.58 21.76
C ASP A 276 12.19 -22.54 22.54
N VAL A 277 12.76 -22.95 23.66
CA VAL A 277 13.64 -22.10 24.48
C VAL A 277 14.93 -21.79 23.72
N GLN A 278 15.56 -22.79 23.09
CA GLN A 278 16.77 -22.58 22.27
C GLN A 278 16.53 -21.60 21.11
N MET A 279 15.37 -21.67 20.44
CA MET A 279 15.02 -20.83 19.30
C MET A 279 14.72 -19.38 19.71
N VAL A 280 14.02 -19.20 20.84
CA VAL A 280 13.78 -17.88 21.43
C VAL A 280 15.09 -17.27 21.95
N ALA A 281 15.94 -18.05 22.60
CA ALA A 281 17.27 -17.63 23.03
C ALA A 281 18.16 -17.21 21.84
N THR A 282 18.08 -17.94 20.73
CA THR A 282 18.77 -17.58 19.47
C THR A 282 18.29 -16.23 18.95
N ARG A 283 16.98 -15.98 18.91
CA ARG A 283 16.43 -14.68 18.50
C ARG A 283 16.87 -13.55 19.45
N GLY A 284 16.86 -13.80 20.75
CA GLY A 284 17.36 -12.86 21.76
C GLY A 284 18.84 -12.52 21.53
N LEU A 285 19.67 -13.53 21.25
CA LEU A 285 21.11 -13.36 20.99
C LEU A 285 21.35 -12.47 19.77
N LEU A 286 20.64 -12.71 18.66
CA LEU A 286 20.73 -11.89 17.43
C LEU A 286 20.33 -10.43 17.65
N SER A 287 19.47 -10.15 18.62
CA SER A 287 19.03 -8.77 18.90
C SER A 287 20.06 -7.94 19.69
N ILE A 288 20.99 -8.58 20.40
CA ILE A 288 21.93 -7.90 21.33
C ILE A 288 23.40 -7.94 20.88
N THR A 289 23.74 -8.78 19.90
CA THR A 289 25.09 -8.89 19.36
C THR A 289 25.12 -8.69 17.86
N SER A 290 26.15 -7.98 17.41
CA SER A 290 26.55 -7.86 15.99
C SER A 290 27.92 -8.51 15.77
N ASP A 291 28.39 -9.32 16.72
CA ASP A 291 29.59 -10.11 16.57
C ASP A 291 29.23 -11.43 15.88
N PRO A 292 29.75 -11.69 14.68
CA PRO A 292 29.43 -12.90 13.96
C PRO A 292 29.71 -14.19 14.73
N ASN A 293 30.76 -14.23 15.56
CA ASN A 293 31.07 -15.46 16.31
C ASN A 293 30.00 -15.77 17.36
N ASP A 294 29.43 -14.73 17.99
CA ASP A 294 28.35 -14.90 18.95
C ASP A 294 27.07 -15.35 18.24
N MET A 295 26.75 -14.75 17.08
CA MET A 295 25.55 -15.07 16.31
C MET A 295 25.56 -16.52 15.76
N MET A 296 26.74 -17.04 15.43
CA MET A 296 26.91 -18.38 14.83
C MET A 296 26.55 -19.53 15.77
N VAL A 297 26.50 -19.30 17.09
CA VAL A 297 26.13 -20.32 18.09
C VAL A 297 24.68 -20.80 17.90
N GLY A 298 23.78 -19.93 17.44
CA GLY A 298 22.36 -20.27 17.23
C GLY A 298 22.05 -20.99 15.91
N ILE A 299 23.00 -21.07 14.97
CA ILE A 299 22.74 -21.61 13.63
C ILE A 299 22.43 -23.10 13.64
N PRO A 300 23.18 -23.97 14.35
CA PRO A 300 22.85 -25.39 14.41
C PRO A 300 21.40 -25.64 14.87
N VAL A 301 20.93 -24.88 15.86
CA VAL A 301 19.55 -24.92 16.35
C VAL A 301 18.56 -24.50 15.25
N LEU A 302 18.85 -23.43 14.50
CA LEU A 302 18.00 -23.01 13.39
C LEU A 302 17.96 -24.06 12.27
N LEU A 303 19.09 -24.68 11.92
CA LEU A 303 19.14 -25.75 10.91
C LEU A 303 18.38 -27.00 11.35
N GLU A 304 18.49 -27.37 12.62
CA GLU A 304 17.75 -28.49 13.17
C GLU A 304 16.26 -28.18 13.29
N SER A 305 15.88 -26.93 13.58
CA SER A 305 14.47 -26.49 13.58
C SER A 305 13.83 -26.64 12.21
N LEU A 306 14.61 -26.64 11.12
CA LEU A 306 14.13 -26.88 9.76
C LEU A 306 13.97 -28.38 9.44
N LYS A 307 14.56 -29.27 10.25
CA LYS A 307 14.58 -30.74 10.08
C LYS A 307 13.67 -31.40 11.11
N GLY A 308 12.48 -31.87 10.69
CA GLY A 308 11.65 -32.78 11.50
C GLY A 308 10.85 -32.14 12.64
N THR A 309 10.60 -30.83 12.59
CA THR A 309 9.71 -30.11 13.53
C THR A 309 8.36 -29.77 12.88
N SER A 310 7.42 -29.21 13.64
CA SER A 310 6.13 -28.73 13.12
C SER A 310 6.30 -27.64 12.05
N VAL A 311 5.30 -27.47 11.19
CA VAL A 311 5.30 -26.42 10.15
C VAL A 311 5.49 -25.02 10.74
N GLU A 312 4.93 -24.77 11.93
CA GLU A 312 5.07 -23.48 12.63
C GLU A 312 6.51 -23.19 13.04
N HIS A 313 7.23 -24.20 13.54
CA HIS A 313 8.64 -24.09 13.88
C HIS A 313 9.51 -23.86 12.65
N GLN A 314 9.22 -24.54 11.53
CA GLN A 314 9.93 -24.30 10.27
C GLN A 314 9.73 -22.86 9.75
N VAL A 315 8.50 -22.32 9.85
CA VAL A 315 8.20 -20.93 9.47
C VAL A 315 8.92 -19.94 10.39
N TYR A 316 8.95 -20.19 11.70
CA TYR A 316 9.60 -19.28 12.63
C TYR A 316 11.14 -19.33 12.51
N GLY A 317 11.72 -20.53 12.42
CA GLY A 317 13.16 -20.73 12.20
C GLY A 317 13.66 -20.11 10.88
N SER A 318 12.92 -20.28 9.78
CA SER A 318 13.30 -19.67 8.49
C SER A 318 13.29 -18.13 8.52
N LYS A 319 12.38 -17.50 9.28
CA LYS A 319 12.38 -16.05 9.48
C LYS A 319 13.61 -15.57 10.26
N ILE A 320 13.97 -16.27 11.34
CA ILE A 320 15.16 -15.94 12.13
C ILE A 320 16.41 -16.08 11.26
N LEU A 321 16.49 -17.12 10.44
CA LEU A 321 17.61 -17.33 9.53
C LEU A 321 17.72 -16.20 8.48
N LYS A 322 16.60 -15.75 7.89
CA LYS A 322 16.60 -14.60 6.96
C LYS A 322 17.13 -13.33 7.62
N GLN A 323 16.77 -13.07 8.89
CA GLN A 323 17.26 -11.93 9.65
C GLN A 323 18.77 -12.05 9.92
N PHE A 324 19.21 -13.21 10.43
CA PHE A 324 20.63 -13.52 10.65
C PHE A 324 21.47 -13.27 9.38
N THR A 325 20.99 -13.75 8.24
CA THR A 325 21.64 -13.56 6.95
C THR A 325 21.84 -12.10 6.58
N ARG A 326 20.83 -11.26 6.77
CA ARG A 326 20.94 -9.81 6.50
C ARG A 326 21.98 -9.16 7.41
N ASP A 327 21.95 -9.48 8.70
CA ASP A 327 22.85 -8.88 9.69
C ASP A 327 24.31 -9.26 9.43
N VAL A 328 24.58 -10.52 9.07
CA VAL A 328 25.93 -10.99 8.69
C VAL A 328 26.44 -10.33 7.41
N LEU A 329 25.58 -10.15 6.40
CA LEU A 329 25.97 -9.48 5.14
C LEU A 329 26.42 -8.04 5.39
N VAL A 330 25.68 -7.29 6.21
CA VAL A 330 26.06 -5.92 6.62
C VAL A 330 27.43 -5.89 7.29
N ILE A 331 27.73 -6.89 8.14
CA ILE A 331 29.02 -6.98 8.83
C ILE A 331 30.16 -7.29 7.83
N LEU A 332 29.96 -8.24 6.92
CA LEU A 332 30.95 -8.61 5.90
C LEU A 332 31.30 -7.40 5.00
N GLU A 333 30.30 -6.63 4.59
CA GLU A 333 30.52 -5.41 3.78
C GLU A 333 31.29 -4.33 4.53
N ASN A 334 30.95 -4.11 5.80
CA ASN A 334 31.67 -3.16 6.66
C ASN A 334 33.10 -3.62 6.97
N GLY A 335 33.32 -4.93 7.11
CA GLY A 335 34.61 -5.55 7.38
C GLY A 335 35.60 -5.43 6.22
N ARG A 336 35.15 -5.73 4.99
CA ARG A 336 35.97 -5.60 3.76
C ARG A 336 36.45 -4.16 3.54
N ASN A 337 35.61 -3.17 3.84
CA ASN A 337 35.98 -1.74 3.77
C ASN A 337 37.04 -1.33 4.81
N ARG A 338 37.17 -2.07 5.92
CA ARG A 338 38.08 -1.75 7.04
C ARG A 338 39.41 -2.53 7.02
N LYS A 339 39.69 -3.35 5.99
CA LYS A 339 40.91 -4.17 5.85
C LYS A 339 41.25 -5.04 7.08
N LYS A 340 40.24 -5.58 7.79
CA LYS A 340 40.46 -6.65 8.79
C LYS A 340 40.27 -8.01 8.11
N VAL A 341 41.33 -8.50 7.45
CA VAL A 341 41.25 -9.64 6.51
C VAL A 341 41.17 -11.00 7.22
N GLU A 342 41.85 -11.21 8.36
CA GLU A 342 41.95 -12.56 8.97
C GLU A 342 40.65 -13.15 9.57
N ASN A 343 39.71 -12.32 10.04
CA ASN A 343 38.44 -12.82 10.61
C ASN A 343 37.34 -13.00 9.57
N ILE A 344 37.47 -12.40 8.39
CA ILE A 344 36.44 -12.45 7.33
C ILE A 344 36.52 -13.78 6.58
N ASP A 345 37.71 -14.21 6.18
CA ASP A 345 37.91 -15.47 5.45
C ASP A 345 37.46 -16.70 6.27
N ASN A 346 37.66 -16.66 7.60
CA ASN A 346 37.18 -17.70 8.50
C ASN A 346 35.65 -17.67 8.65
N LEU A 347 35.04 -16.48 8.58
CA LEU A 347 33.59 -16.36 8.58
C LEU A 347 32.99 -16.91 7.28
N GLU A 348 33.56 -16.53 6.14
CA GLU A 348 33.13 -16.99 4.81
C GLU A 348 33.16 -18.52 4.72
N LYS A 349 34.24 -19.18 5.16
CA LYS A 349 34.33 -20.65 5.20
C LYS A 349 33.28 -21.31 6.09
N LYS A 350 32.98 -20.71 7.25
CA LYS A 350 31.92 -21.24 8.14
C LYS A 350 30.54 -21.07 7.50
N LEU A 351 30.31 -19.96 6.80
CA LEU A 351 29.06 -19.69 6.08
C LEU A 351 28.88 -20.66 4.91
N GLU A 352 29.93 -20.98 4.15
CA GLU A 352 29.92 -22.02 3.10
C GLU A 352 29.45 -23.37 3.64
N SER A 353 29.98 -23.82 4.77
CA SER A 353 29.53 -25.05 5.43
C SER A 353 28.05 -25.01 5.81
N ILE A 354 27.55 -23.86 6.27
CA ILE A 354 26.13 -23.69 6.63
C ILE A 354 25.23 -23.72 5.40
N ILE A 355 25.67 -23.17 4.27
CA ILE A 355 24.93 -23.25 3.00
C ILE A 355 24.73 -24.71 2.60
N GLN A 356 25.80 -25.52 2.68
CA GLN A 356 25.72 -26.95 2.37
C GLN A 356 24.72 -27.68 3.29
N ASP A 357 24.73 -27.36 4.58
CA ASP A 357 23.77 -27.93 5.52
C ASP A 357 22.33 -27.46 5.28
N LEU A 358 22.12 -26.19 4.90
CA LEU A 358 20.82 -25.64 4.50
C LEU A 358 20.28 -26.35 3.25
N GLN A 359 21.12 -26.53 2.23
CA GLN A 359 20.79 -27.24 1.00
C GLN A 359 20.33 -28.67 1.28
N LEU A 360 21.05 -29.39 2.15
CA LEU A 360 20.65 -30.73 2.59
C LEU A 360 19.31 -30.72 3.33
N SER A 361 19.06 -29.69 4.16
CA SER A 361 17.82 -29.54 4.92
C SER A 361 16.62 -29.27 4.02
N MET A 362 16.78 -28.43 2.98
CA MET A 362 15.71 -28.05 2.05
C MET A 362 15.11 -29.23 1.28
N LYS A 363 15.89 -30.29 1.01
CA LYS A 363 15.39 -31.51 0.33
C LYS A 363 14.27 -32.21 1.10
N SER A 364 14.14 -31.98 2.41
CA SER A 364 13.14 -32.60 3.28
C SER A 364 11.92 -31.72 3.57
N ILE A 365 11.94 -30.45 3.17
CA ILE A 365 10.89 -29.46 3.47
C ILE A 365 9.86 -29.45 2.34
N THR A 366 8.58 -29.56 2.68
CA THR A 366 7.47 -29.54 1.71
C THR A 366 6.69 -28.21 1.73
N ASN A 367 6.89 -27.38 2.76
CA ASN A 367 6.19 -26.11 2.89
C ASN A 367 6.79 -25.05 1.96
N THR A 368 5.99 -24.53 1.03
CA THR A 368 6.44 -23.55 0.04
C THR A 368 6.92 -22.25 0.68
N LYS A 369 6.21 -21.68 1.66
CA LYS A 369 6.61 -20.41 2.30
C LYS A 369 7.97 -20.50 3.01
N VAL A 370 8.27 -21.66 3.58
CA VAL A 370 9.56 -21.94 4.22
C VAL A 370 10.65 -22.05 3.15
N LEU A 371 10.39 -22.81 2.07
CA LEU A 371 11.29 -22.92 0.92
C LEU A 371 11.57 -21.55 0.27
N ASP A 372 10.57 -20.68 0.12
CA ASP A 372 10.71 -19.33 -0.43
C ASP A 372 11.63 -18.46 0.46
N THR A 373 11.41 -18.52 1.78
CA THR A 373 12.21 -17.78 2.76
C THR A 373 13.66 -18.26 2.77
N LEU A 374 13.89 -19.57 2.72
CA LEU A 374 15.23 -20.15 2.68
C LEU A 374 15.94 -19.89 1.34
N SER A 375 15.21 -19.95 0.22
CA SER A 375 15.77 -19.67 -1.11
C SER A 375 16.21 -18.21 -1.22
N THR A 376 15.41 -17.28 -0.69
CA THR A 376 15.79 -15.86 -0.53
C THR A 376 17.07 -15.72 0.30
N THR A 377 17.16 -16.45 1.40
CA THR A 377 18.28 -16.41 2.34
C THR A 377 19.58 -16.90 1.68
N ILE A 378 19.51 -18.01 0.94
CA ILE A 378 20.67 -18.58 0.21
C ILE A 378 21.07 -17.67 -0.96
N ALA A 379 20.09 -17.14 -1.71
CA ALA A 379 20.37 -16.21 -2.81
C ALA A 379 21.09 -14.95 -2.32
N LEU A 380 20.65 -14.36 -1.20
CA LEU A 380 21.32 -13.22 -0.56
C LEU A 380 22.79 -13.53 -0.22
N TRP A 381 23.11 -14.77 0.17
CA TRP A 381 24.46 -15.20 0.52
C TRP A 381 25.35 -15.50 -0.69
N LEU A 382 24.85 -16.28 -1.65
CA LEU A 382 25.61 -16.65 -2.86
C LEU A 382 26.02 -15.42 -3.66
N VAL A 383 25.16 -14.39 -3.72
CA VAL A 383 25.48 -13.07 -4.30
C VAL A 383 26.67 -12.40 -3.61
N HIS A 384 26.85 -12.61 -2.30
CA HIS A 384 27.93 -11.99 -1.55
C HIS A 384 29.27 -12.72 -1.70
N VAL A 385 29.24 -14.06 -1.73
CA VAL A 385 30.42 -14.92 -1.85
C VAL A 385 30.96 -14.94 -3.29
N GLY A 386 30.10 -14.72 -4.29
CA GLY A 386 30.52 -14.52 -5.69
C GLY A 386 30.79 -15.82 -6.45
N ASP A 387 30.45 -16.98 -5.88
CA ASP A 387 30.55 -18.28 -6.56
C ASP A 387 29.22 -18.63 -7.26
N LEU A 388 29.20 -18.40 -8.57
CA LEU A 388 28.02 -18.56 -9.43
C LEU A 388 27.85 -19.98 -9.99
N GLY A 389 28.91 -20.79 -9.97
CA GLY A 389 28.82 -22.20 -10.38
C GLY A 389 27.88 -22.95 -9.45
N GLU A 390 28.06 -22.76 -8.14
CA GLU A 390 27.16 -23.34 -7.12
C GLU A 390 25.75 -22.74 -7.18
N PHE A 391 25.56 -21.48 -7.60
CA PHE A 391 24.24 -20.88 -7.77
C PHE A 391 23.45 -21.49 -8.94
N GLN A 392 24.11 -21.79 -10.07
CA GLN A 392 23.50 -22.51 -11.19
C GLN A 392 23.20 -23.97 -10.84
N ASP A 393 24.13 -24.65 -10.18
CA ASP A 393 23.92 -26.03 -9.69
C ASP A 393 22.78 -26.11 -8.65
N LEU A 394 22.64 -25.06 -7.82
CA LEU A 394 21.52 -24.90 -6.88
C LEU A 394 20.19 -24.73 -7.61
N LEU A 395 20.16 -23.94 -8.69
CA LEU A 395 18.96 -23.77 -9.52
C LEU A 395 18.60 -25.08 -10.21
N GLU A 396 19.54 -25.76 -10.86
CA GLU A 396 19.31 -27.04 -11.57
C GLU A 396 18.86 -28.18 -10.64
N GLY A 397 19.28 -28.18 -9.38
CA GLY A 397 18.87 -29.17 -8.36
C GLY A 397 17.62 -28.82 -7.54
N SER A 398 17.02 -27.65 -7.76
CA SER A 398 15.87 -27.13 -6.99
C SER A 398 14.55 -27.30 -7.75
N SER A 399 13.41 -27.28 -7.04
CA SER A 399 12.10 -27.44 -7.69
C SER A 399 11.83 -26.31 -8.70
N GLU A 400 11.07 -26.56 -9.78
CA GLU A 400 10.64 -25.54 -10.77
C GLU A 400 10.18 -24.22 -10.13
N LYS A 401 9.54 -24.27 -8.96
CA LYS A 401 9.11 -23.07 -8.21
C LYS A 401 10.27 -22.19 -7.73
N ILE A 402 11.41 -22.76 -7.34
CA ILE A 402 12.60 -22.00 -6.89
C ILE A 402 13.29 -21.34 -8.10
N GLN A 403 13.30 -22.01 -9.25
CA GLN A 403 13.82 -21.46 -10.51
C GLN A 403 12.97 -20.28 -11.03
N GLU A 404 11.64 -20.34 -10.85
CA GLU A 404 10.73 -19.22 -11.12
C GLU A 404 10.95 -18.02 -10.16
N HIS A 405 11.44 -18.27 -8.93
CA HIS A 405 11.52 -17.24 -7.89
C HIS A 405 12.84 -16.46 -7.83
N VAL A 406 13.95 -16.84 -8.48
CA VAL A 406 15.23 -16.11 -8.31
C VAL A 406 15.69 -15.35 -9.56
N VAL A 407 15.88 -16.03 -10.68
CA VAL A 407 16.14 -15.42 -12.00
C VAL A 407 15.73 -16.45 -13.05
N THR A 408 14.79 -16.10 -13.93
CA THR A 408 14.41 -16.97 -15.06
C THR A 408 15.08 -16.44 -16.33
N ILE A 409 15.98 -17.22 -16.91
CA ILE A 409 16.53 -16.96 -18.25
C ILE A 409 15.74 -17.84 -19.23
N LEU A 410 14.94 -17.21 -20.06
CA LEU A 410 14.19 -17.90 -21.11
C LEU A 410 15.14 -18.32 -22.24
N GLN A 411 14.74 -19.32 -23.02
CA GLN A 411 15.54 -19.85 -24.15
C GLN A 411 15.88 -18.80 -25.22
N ASP A 412 15.17 -17.67 -25.24
CA ASP A 412 15.38 -16.53 -26.13
C ASP A 412 16.40 -15.50 -25.60
N GLY A 413 16.98 -15.74 -24.41
CA GLY A 413 17.90 -14.82 -23.74
C GLY A 413 17.21 -13.70 -22.96
N THR A 414 15.88 -13.77 -22.79
CA THR A 414 15.14 -12.86 -21.90
C THR A 414 15.43 -13.22 -20.45
N VAL A 415 15.82 -12.22 -19.67
CA VAL A 415 16.04 -12.40 -18.25
C VAL A 415 14.96 -11.72 -17.43
N ARG A 416 14.31 -12.52 -16.58
CA ARG A 416 13.37 -12.10 -15.54
C ARG A 416 14.04 -12.20 -14.19
N LEU A 417 13.90 -11.17 -13.37
CA LEU A 417 14.38 -11.19 -11.99
C LEU A 417 13.24 -11.69 -11.10
N GLY A 418 13.55 -12.66 -10.25
CA GLY A 418 12.59 -13.23 -9.33
C GLY A 418 12.46 -12.46 -8.00
N GLU A 419 11.46 -12.87 -7.21
CA GLU A 419 10.96 -12.24 -5.99
C GLU A 419 12.01 -11.68 -4.99
N PRO A 420 13.10 -12.38 -4.64
CA PRO A 420 14.12 -11.91 -3.70
C PRO A 420 14.96 -10.76 -4.26
N VAL A 421 15.19 -10.75 -5.58
CA VAL A 421 16.00 -9.74 -6.25
C VAL A 421 15.24 -8.42 -6.33
N LEU A 422 13.91 -8.48 -6.46
CA LEU A 422 13.03 -7.31 -6.49
C LEU A 422 12.94 -6.63 -5.13
N ASP A 423 12.89 -7.38 -4.02
CA ASP A 423 13.00 -6.83 -2.66
C ASP A 423 14.29 -6.04 -2.46
N ILE A 424 15.40 -6.55 -3.01
CA ILE A 424 16.71 -5.88 -2.96
C ILE A 424 16.73 -4.61 -3.82
N LEU A 425 16.06 -4.64 -4.99
CA LEU A 425 15.89 -3.47 -5.86
C LEU A 425 15.05 -2.38 -5.17
N GLU A 426 14.06 -2.75 -4.34
CA GLU A 426 13.22 -1.82 -3.58
C GLU A 426 13.92 -1.24 -2.34
N ASP A 427 14.73 -2.03 -1.63
CA ASP A 427 15.49 -1.60 -0.43
C ASP A 427 16.66 -0.65 -0.75
N ARG A 428 16.88 -0.31 -2.03
CA ARG A 428 17.90 0.63 -2.51
C ARG A 428 19.34 0.28 -2.12
N ASP A 429 19.65 -0.98 -1.90
CA ASP A 429 21.04 -1.40 -1.76
C ASP A 429 21.71 -1.46 -3.14
N GLU A 430 22.10 -0.28 -3.63
CA GLU A 430 22.66 -0.10 -4.98
C GLU A 430 23.89 -0.99 -5.21
N LYS A 431 24.65 -1.33 -4.16
CA LYS A 431 25.85 -2.19 -4.23
C LYS A 431 25.51 -3.67 -4.38
N LEU A 432 24.47 -4.13 -3.67
CA LEU A 432 24.00 -5.51 -3.79
C LEU A 432 23.31 -5.74 -5.14
N VAL A 433 22.52 -4.76 -5.59
CA VAL A 433 21.97 -4.72 -6.95
C VAL A 433 23.08 -4.70 -7.99
N GLU A 434 24.10 -3.87 -7.80
CA GLU A 434 25.26 -3.82 -8.69
C GLU A 434 25.96 -5.17 -8.80
N LYS A 435 26.13 -5.90 -7.70
CA LYS A 435 26.66 -7.28 -7.74
C LYS A 435 25.71 -8.22 -8.46
N LEU A 436 24.41 -8.23 -8.14
CA LEU A 436 23.39 -9.06 -8.81
C LEU A 436 23.25 -8.82 -10.31
N LEU A 437 23.52 -7.59 -10.76
CA LEU A 437 23.43 -7.21 -12.17
C LEU A 437 24.76 -7.45 -12.92
N LYS A 438 25.91 -7.40 -12.22
CA LYS A 438 27.24 -7.73 -12.78
C LYS A 438 27.47 -9.22 -13.03
N THR A 439 26.66 -10.09 -12.42
CA THR A 439 26.84 -11.55 -12.46
C THR A 439 26.27 -12.22 -13.71
N LYS A 440 25.75 -11.45 -14.67
CA LYS A 440 25.18 -11.98 -15.92
C LYS A 440 26.22 -12.02 -17.03
N ASP A 441 26.27 -13.15 -17.73
CA ASP A 441 27.10 -13.31 -18.93
C ASP A 441 26.65 -12.30 -20.01
N PRO A 442 27.50 -11.34 -20.40
CA PRO A 442 27.17 -10.31 -21.39
C PRO A 442 26.78 -10.87 -22.78
N GLN A 443 27.02 -12.16 -23.03
CA GLN A 443 26.75 -12.81 -24.32
C GLN A 443 25.29 -13.24 -24.52
N THR A 444 24.49 -13.42 -23.45
CA THR A 444 23.16 -14.06 -23.55
C THR A 444 21.97 -13.13 -23.31
N THR A 445 22.13 -12.05 -22.54
CA THR A 445 21.00 -11.21 -22.11
C THR A 445 20.72 -10.05 -23.08
N LYS A 446 19.83 -10.25 -24.04
CA LYS A 446 19.38 -9.16 -24.94
C LYS A 446 18.18 -8.40 -24.40
N THR A 447 17.33 -9.06 -23.62
CA THR A 447 16.06 -8.52 -23.12
C THR A 447 16.00 -8.62 -21.60
N LEU A 448 15.66 -7.50 -20.97
CA LEU A 448 15.41 -7.39 -19.53
C LEU A 448 13.91 -7.16 -19.31
N ASP A 449 13.21 -8.18 -18.83
CA ASP A 449 11.78 -8.11 -18.51
C ASP A 449 11.61 -7.98 -16.99
N LEU A 450 11.21 -6.78 -16.58
CA LEU A 450 10.84 -6.39 -15.22
C LEU A 450 9.40 -5.87 -15.20
N SER A 451 8.56 -6.31 -16.15
CA SER A 451 7.18 -5.89 -16.22
C SER A 451 6.39 -6.45 -15.03
N GLY A 452 5.50 -5.67 -14.40
CA GLY A 452 4.74 -6.17 -13.24
C GLY A 452 3.78 -7.32 -13.56
N GLN A 453 3.54 -7.62 -14.84
CA GLN A 453 2.88 -8.86 -15.27
C GLN A 453 3.77 -10.09 -15.09
N SER A 454 5.09 -9.93 -15.20
CA SER A 454 6.09 -10.96 -14.93
C SER A 454 6.44 -11.09 -13.43
N LEU A 455 5.95 -10.20 -12.56
CA LEU A 455 6.35 -10.11 -11.14
C LEU A 455 5.27 -10.62 -10.15
N ASP A 456 4.39 -11.53 -10.56
CA ASP A 456 3.38 -12.18 -9.70
C ASP A 456 2.63 -11.24 -8.73
N ARG A 457 2.22 -10.07 -9.22
CA ARG A 457 1.44 -9.02 -8.52
C ARG A 457 2.21 -8.16 -7.52
N ARG A 458 3.54 -8.15 -7.56
CA ARG A 458 4.34 -7.08 -6.92
C ARG A 458 4.74 -6.05 -7.95
N TYR A 459 4.47 -4.79 -7.64
CA TYR A 459 4.69 -3.69 -8.56
C TYR A 459 5.89 -2.87 -8.11
N LEU A 460 6.90 -2.73 -8.97
CA LEU A 460 8.07 -1.92 -8.64
C LEU A 460 7.69 -0.46 -8.39
N HIS A 461 8.17 0.09 -7.28
CA HIS A 461 8.00 1.51 -6.95
C HIS A 461 9.11 2.41 -7.50
N ALA A 462 10.32 1.88 -7.66
CA ALA A 462 11.48 2.58 -8.19
C ALA A 462 12.41 1.60 -8.92
N VAL A 463 13.21 2.13 -9.85
CA VAL A 463 14.33 1.43 -10.46
C VAL A 463 15.62 2.07 -9.93
N PRO A 464 16.59 1.28 -9.44
CA PRO A 464 17.84 1.83 -8.91
C PRO A 464 18.72 2.42 -10.02
N ALA A 465 19.56 3.40 -9.64
CA ALA A 465 20.46 4.04 -10.60
C ALA A 465 21.48 3.06 -11.20
N SER A 466 21.84 2.00 -10.48
CA SER A 466 22.77 0.96 -10.91
C SER A 466 22.26 0.04 -12.03
N ILE A 467 21.01 0.21 -12.52
CA ILE A 467 20.51 -0.54 -13.69
C ILE A 467 21.38 -0.37 -14.94
N ASN A 468 22.13 0.73 -15.00
CA ASN A 468 23.01 1.05 -16.11
C ASN A 468 24.22 0.12 -16.29
N ILE A 469 24.50 -0.73 -15.30
CA ILE A 469 25.50 -1.80 -15.40
C ILE A 469 25.14 -2.80 -16.50
N LEU A 470 23.84 -2.95 -16.80
CA LEU A 470 23.34 -3.77 -17.89
C LEU A 470 23.43 -3.06 -19.25
N ASP A 471 24.57 -2.44 -19.55
CA ASP A 471 24.82 -1.64 -20.75
C ASP A 471 24.76 -2.44 -22.08
N HIS A 472 24.76 -3.76 -21.97
CA HIS A 472 24.66 -4.70 -23.07
C HIS A 472 23.22 -4.96 -23.53
N VAL A 473 22.21 -4.62 -22.73
CA VAL A 473 20.79 -4.91 -23.00
C VAL A 473 20.25 -4.08 -24.15
N GLU A 474 19.49 -4.72 -25.04
CA GLU A 474 18.85 -4.09 -26.20
C GLU A 474 17.37 -3.79 -25.95
N GLU A 475 16.68 -4.57 -25.14
CA GLU A 475 15.26 -4.38 -24.84
C GLU A 475 15.01 -4.35 -23.33
N ILE A 476 14.31 -3.33 -22.86
CA ILE A 476 13.95 -3.18 -21.44
C ILE A 476 12.44 -3.04 -21.33
N ASP A 477 11.81 -3.94 -20.59
CA ASP A 477 10.40 -3.85 -20.20
C ASP A 477 10.27 -3.58 -18.70
N LEU A 478 9.75 -2.41 -18.37
CA LEU A 478 9.44 -1.92 -17.02
C LEU A 478 7.93 -1.66 -16.87
N SER A 479 7.11 -2.16 -17.79
CA SER A 479 5.69 -1.85 -17.86
C SER A 479 4.88 -2.46 -16.71
N HIS A 480 3.66 -1.98 -16.50
CA HIS A 480 2.74 -2.54 -15.50
C HIS A 480 3.30 -2.51 -14.07
N ASN A 481 4.05 -1.47 -13.70
CA ASN A 481 4.59 -1.27 -12.36
C ASN A 481 3.96 -0.02 -11.68
N LEU A 482 4.50 0.38 -10.53
CA LEU A 482 4.10 1.59 -9.79
C LEU A 482 5.18 2.67 -9.82
N LEU A 483 6.04 2.67 -10.85
CA LEU A 483 7.18 3.57 -10.96
C LEU A 483 6.72 5.03 -11.03
N ARG A 484 7.29 5.87 -10.17
CA ARG A 484 7.04 7.33 -10.17
C ARG A 484 8.06 8.12 -10.99
N SER A 485 9.24 7.55 -11.19
CA SER A 485 10.34 8.12 -11.96
C SER A 485 11.21 7.01 -12.56
N ILE A 486 11.90 7.32 -13.65
CA ILE A 486 12.98 6.49 -14.21
C ILE A 486 14.31 7.17 -13.88
N PRO A 487 15.34 6.44 -13.39
CA PRO A 487 16.63 7.04 -13.08
C PRO A 487 17.31 7.57 -14.34
N GLY A 488 17.97 8.72 -14.24
CA GLY A 488 18.69 9.33 -15.37
C GLY A 488 19.85 8.47 -15.91
N SER A 489 20.35 7.53 -15.09
CA SER A 489 21.38 6.56 -15.48
C SER A 489 20.94 5.62 -16.60
N ILE A 490 19.63 5.43 -16.84
CA ILE A 490 19.14 4.68 -18.00
C ILE A 490 19.70 5.23 -19.31
N GLY A 491 19.96 6.54 -19.37
CA GLY A 491 20.52 7.20 -20.54
C GLY A 491 21.95 6.79 -20.88
N THR A 492 22.65 6.04 -20.03
CA THR A 492 23.99 5.51 -20.36
C THR A 492 23.94 4.12 -21.01
N MET A 493 22.77 3.49 -21.11
CA MET A 493 22.59 2.16 -21.70
C MET A 493 22.48 2.26 -23.24
N SER A 494 23.58 2.59 -23.90
CA SER A 494 23.59 3.04 -25.31
C SER A 494 23.13 2.00 -26.34
N ARG A 495 22.96 0.73 -25.97
CA ARG A 495 22.52 -0.35 -26.86
C ARG A 495 21.01 -0.58 -26.87
N VAL A 496 20.26 0.08 -25.98
CA VAL A 496 18.82 -0.09 -25.87
C VAL A 496 18.12 0.39 -27.14
N LYS A 497 17.45 -0.54 -27.82
CA LYS A 497 16.63 -0.35 -29.02
C LYS A 497 15.14 -0.22 -28.69
N LYS A 498 14.69 -0.86 -27.61
CA LYS A 498 13.29 -0.84 -27.18
C LYS A 498 13.18 -0.59 -25.69
N LEU A 499 12.41 0.43 -25.32
CA LEU A 499 12.12 0.77 -23.92
C LEU A 499 10.60 0.81 -23.70
N VAL A 500 10.11 -0.08 -22.86
CA VAL A 500 8.70 -0.17 -22.47
C VAL A 500 8.55 0.26 -21.02
N ILE A 501 7.86 1.37 -20.79
CA ILE A 501 7.60 1.97 -19.47
C ILE A 501 6.10 2.27 -19.28
N SER A 502 5.24 1.64 -20.09
CA SER A 502 3.80 1.86 -20.11
C SER A 502 3.11 1.33 -18.85
N TYR A 503 1.92 1.82 -18.50
CA TYR A 503 1.17 1.40 -17.31
C TYR A 503 1.98 1.59 -16.01
N ASN A 504 2.46 2.80 -15.77
CA ASN A 504 3.18 3.20 -14.56
C ASN A 504 2.57 4.50 -13.98
N ARG A 505 3.26 5.15 -13.03
CA ARG A 505 2.87 6.44 -12.43
C ARG A 505 3.89 7.54 -12.72
N LEU A 506 4.59 7.46 -13.86
CA LEU A 506 5.66 8.40 -14.21
C LEU A 506 5.07 9.79 -14.43
N SER A 507 5.60 10.79 -13.72
CA SER A 507 5.19 12.19 -13.88
C SER A 507 6.02 12.96 -14.91
N GLU A 508 7.22 12.46 -15.19
CA GLU A 508 8.18 13.02 -16.14
C GLU A 508 9.08 11.91 -16.71
N LEU A 509 9.75 12.24 -17.81
CA LEU A 509 10.81 11.42 -18.40
C LEU A 509 12.14 12.16 -18.21
N PRO A 510 13.22 11.49 -17.76
CA PRO A 510 14.51 12.15 -17.57
C PRO A 510 15.10 12.60 -18.91
N ALA A 511 15.71 13.79 -18.94
CA ALA A 511 16.35 14.35 -20.14
C ALA A 511 17.43 13.42 -20.73
N ASN A 512 18.12 12.68 -19.87
CA ASN A 512 19.13 11.68 -20.26
C ASN A 512 18.59 10.56 -21.16
N LEU A 513 17.28 10.33 -21.24
CA LEU A 513 16.71 9.39 -22.23
C LEU A 513 17.06 9.77 -23.67
N GLY A 514 17.30 11.06 -23.94
CA GLY A 514 17.78 11.52 -25.24
C GLY A 514 19.17 11.01 -25.65
N ASN A 515 19.91 10.37 -24.74
CA ASN A 515 21.23 9.79 -25.02
C ASN A 515 21.16 8.36 -25.58
N LEU A 516 19.99 7.72 -25.63
CA LEU A 516 19.80 6.37 -26.15
C LEU A 516 19.83 6.35 -27.69
N SER A 517 20.99 6.58 -28.29
CA SER A 517 21.14 6.78 -29.74
C SER A 517 20.63 5.64 -30.62
N GLU A 518 20.55 4.41 -30.08
CA GLU A 518 20.05 3.22 -30.76
C GLU A 518 18.54 2.98 -30.57
N LEU A 519 17.83 3.83 -29.80
CA LEU A 519 16.42 3.62 -29.48
C LEU A 519 15.55 3.74 -30.73
N VAL A 520 14.82 2.67 -31.04
CA VAL A 520 13.88 2.55 -32.15
C VAL A 520 12.44 2.65 -31.67
N GLU A 521 12.15 2.12 -30.47
CA GLU A 521 10.79 2.07 -29.92
C GLU A 521 10.74 2.58 -28.47
N LEU A 522 9.84 3.54 -28.21
CA LEU A 522 9.55 4.04 -26.87
C LEU A 522 8.05 3.90 -26.56
N TRP A 523 7.73 3.09 -25.56
CA TRP A 523 6.37 2.81 -25.13
C TRP A 523 6.11 3.39 -23.73
N ALA A 524 5.53 4.58 -23.67
CA ALA A 524 5.28 5.34 -22.44
C ALA A 524 3.78 5.65 -22.19
N SER A 525 2.88 4.84 -22.74
CA SER A 525 1.43 5.04 -22.60
C SER A 525 0.93 4.77 -21.17
N ARG A 526 -0.18 5.41 -20.79
CA ARG A 526 -0.85 5.24 -19.48
C ARG A 526 0.10 5.52 -18.31
N ASN A 527 0.57 6.75 -18.27
CA ASN A 527 1.36 7.32 -17.19
C ASN A 527 0.76 8.70 -16.80
N ALA A 528 1.47 9.50 -16.02
CA ALA A 528 1.11 10.87 -15.67
C ALA A 528 2.09 11.91 -16.26
N ILE A 529 2.72 11.60 -17.41
CA ILE A 529 3.80 12.42 -17.98
C ILE A 529 3.25 13.77 -18.42
N ARG A 530 3.79 14.85 -17.84
CA ARG A 530 3.32 16.23 -18.12
C ARG A 530 3.96 16.89 -19.35
N ALA A 531 5.16 16.46 -19.70
CA ALA A 531 5.92 16.96 -20.83
C ALA A 531 6.87 15.89 -21.37
N LEU A 532 7.08 15.90 -22.69
CA LEU A 532 8.16 15.17 -23.32
C LEU A 532 9.45 16.01 -23.25
N PRO A 533 10.59 15.45 -22.81
CA PRO A 533 11.83 16.21 -22.74
C PRO A 533 12.30 16.59 -24.16
N PRO A 534 12.75 17.83 -24.39
CA PRO A 534 13.30 18.27 -25.68
C PRO A 534 14.40 17.36 -26.22
N GLU A 535 15.18 16.75 -25.33
CA GLU A 535 16.29 15.85 -25.61
C GLU A 535 15.84 14.57 -26.35
N LEU A 536 14.56 14.17 -26.29
CA LEU A 536 14.05 13.08 -27.13
C LEU A 536 14.24 13.36 -28.63
N GLY A 537 14.36 14.63 -29.04
CA GLY A 537 14.70 14.99 -30.42
C GLY A 537 16.08 14.51 -30.88
N ASN A 538 16.95 14.06 -29.97
CA ASN A 538 18.26 13.48 -30.31
C ASN A 538 18.17 12.03 -30.80
N LEU A 539 17.04 11.35 -30.58
CA LEU A 539 16.85 9.93 -30.89
C LEU A 539 16.58 9.70 -32.38
N ARG A 540 17.61 9.89 -33.21
CA ARG A 540 17.48 9.90 -34.68
C ARG A 540 16.95 8.60 -35.29
N LYS A 541 17.10 7.46 -34.59
CA LYS A 541 16.61 6.14 -35.01
C LYS A 541 15.20 5.82 -34.52
N LEU A 542 14.56 6.70 -33.75
CA LEU A 542 13.24 6.45 -33.17
C LEU A 542 12.18 6.36 -34.27
N ARG A 543 11.53 5.20 -34.37
CA ARG A 543 10.47 4.92 -35.35
C ARG A 543 9.09 4.87 -34.73
N ILE A 544 9.00 4.49 -33.47
CA ILE A 544 7.72 4.28 -32.76
C ILE A 544 7.75 5.04 -31.43
N LEU A 545 6.78 5.94 -31.24
CA LEU A 545 6.54 6.64 -29.98
C LEU A 545 5.08 6.49 -29.56
N HIS A 546 4.85 5.65 -28.54
CA HIS A 546 3.55 5.52 -27.88
C HIS A 546 3.55 6.32 -26.57
N ALA A 547 2.71 7.33 -26.48
CA ALA A 547 2.54 8.14 -25.27
C ALA A 547 1.06 8.48 -25.00
N ASN A 548 0.16 7.57 -25.36
CA ASN A 548 -1.28 7.71 -25.11
C ASN A 548 -1.60 7.81 -23.62
N HIS A 549 -2.69 8.47 -23.27
CA HIS A 549 -3.24 8.57 -21.91
C HIS A 549 -2.18 9.05 -20.91
N ASN A 550 -1.65 10.24 -21.17
CA ASN A 550 -0.72 10.97 -20.31
C ASN A 550 -1.26 12.39 -20.04
N GLU A 551 -0.46 13.26 -19.44
CA GLU A 551 -0.82 14.67 -19.17
C GLU A 551 -0.03 15.65 -20.04
N ILE A 552 0.44 15.22 -21.22
CA ILE A 552 1.34 16.02 -22.07
C ILE A 552 0.61 17.27 -22.54
N THR A 553 1.16 18.44 -22.20
CA THR A 553 0.53 19.74 -22.50
C THR A 553 0.97 20.36 -23.83
N ALA A 554 2.15 20.01 -24.31
CA ALA A 554 2.73 20.52 -25.55
C ALA A 554 3.66 19.49 -26.21
N PHE A 555 3.73 19.54 -27.54
CA PHE A 555 4.73 18.80 -28.32
C PHE A 555 6.00 19.66 -28.47
N PRO A 556 7.18 19.23 -27.99
CA PRO A 556 8.39 20.04 -28.06
C PRO A 556 8.88 20.21 -29.49
N ARG A 557 9.33 21.42 -29.85
CA ARG A 557 9.78 21.73 -31.22
C ARG A 557 10.93 20.84 -31.70
N GLN A 558 11.78 20.38 -30.77
CA GLN A 558 12.95 19.55 -31.02
C GLN A 558 12.59 18.16 -31.55
N LEU A 559 11.41 17.63 -31.21
CA LEU A 559 10.97 16.32 -31.72
C LEU A 559 10.64 16.36 -33.23
N GLY A 560 10.55 17.55 -33.85
CA GLY A 560 10.52 17.68 -35.31
C GLY A 560 11.80 17.19 -36.01
N ALA A 561 12.86 16.88 -35.26
CA ALA A 561 14.11 16.34 -35.77
C ALA A 561 14.09 14.81 -35.95
N LEU A 562 12.98 14.15 -35.58
CA LEU A 562 12.77 12.70 -35.65
C LEU A 562 12.30 12.27 -37.05
N HIS A 563 13.17 12.40 -38.05
CA HIS A 563 12.83 12.18 -39.46
C HIS A 563 12.43 10.73 -39.80
N ASP A 564 12.86 9.75 -39.00
CA ASP A 564 12.56 8.33 -39.17
C ASP A 564 11.30 7.88 -38.41
N LEU A 565 10.62 8.79 -37.71
CA LEU A 565 9.42 8.45 -36.94
C LEU A 565 8.29 8.02 -37.87
N VAL A 566 7.80 6.79 -37.71
CA VAL A 566 6.75 6.18 -38.54
C VAL A 566 5.39 6.19 -37.83
N LEU A 567 5.39 5.98 -36.52
CA LEU A 567 4.19 5.89 -35.69
C LEU A 567 4.30 6.83 -34.50
N LEU A 568 3.33 7.73 -34.36
CA LEU A 568 3.20 8.64 -33.24
C LEU A 568 1.80 8.56 -32.64
N GLU A 569 1.73 8.12 -31.38
CA GLU A 569 0.48 7.95 -30.65
C GLU A 569 0.46 8.83 -29.40
N LEU A 570 -0.42 9.84 -29.42
CA LEU A 570 -0.56 10.87 -28.38
C LEU A 570 -2.02 11.03 -27.91
N LYS A 571 -2.87 10.02 -28.13
CA LYS A 571 -4.28 10.04 -27.75
C LYS A 571 -4.47 10.28 -26.26
N GLY A 572 -5.46 11.08 -25.88
CA GLY A 572 -5.84 11.28 -24.47
C GLY A 572 -4.78 12.03 -23.67
N ASN A 573 -4.20 13.07 -24.26
CA ASN A 573 -3.29 14.00 -23.60
C ASN A 573 -3.95 15.39 -23.45
N ARG A 574 -3.17 16.41 -23.06
CA ARG A 574 -3.61 17.80 -22.89
C ARG A 574 -2.99 18.74 -23.93
N ILE A 575 -2.63 18.22 -25.11
CA ILE A 575 -1.95 18.99 -26.15
C ILE A 575 -2.90 20.02 -26.75
N THR A 576 -2.51 21.30 -26.73
CA THR A 576 -3.34 22.41 -27.23
C THR A 576 -2.98 22.88 -28.63
N SER A 577 -1.72 22.68 -29.04
CA SER A 577 -1.20 23.06 -30.35
C SER A 577 0.04 22.22 -30.72
N LEU A 578 0.30 22.09 -32.02
CA LEU A 578 1.52 21.49 -32.56
C LEU A 578 2.44 22.58 -33.13
N PRO A 579 3.77 22.51 -32.93
CA PRO A 579 4.71 23.48 -33.51
C PRO A 579 4.83 23.28 -35.03
N THR A 580 5.29 24.30 -35.76
CA THR A 580 5.55 24.18 -37.21
C THR A 580 6.61 23.14 -37.53
N THR A 581 7.54 22.88 -36.61
CA THR A 581 8.55 21.82 -36.76
C THR A 581 7.95 20.41 -36.80
N PHE A 582 6.70 20.23 -36.37
CA PHE A 582 5.97 18.97 -36.49
C PHE A 582 5.83 18.52 -37.95
N CYS A 583 5.81 19.47 -38.88
CA CYS A 583 5.68 19.22 -40.32
C CYS A 583 6.93 18.57 -40.94
N HIS A 584 8.05 18.48 -40.22
CA HIS A 584 9.30 17.84 -40.69
C HIS A 584 9.37 16.32 -40.38
N LEU A 585 8.29 15.74 -39.88
CA LEU A 585 8.18 14.30 -39.63
C LEU A 585 7.86 13.56 -40.94
N ASP A 586 8.81 13.59 -41.87
CA ASP A 586 8.61 13.20 -43.28
C ASP A 586 8.25 11.71 -43.46
N SER A 587 8.69 10.85 -42.54
CA SER A 587 8.43 9.40 -42.56
C SER A 587 7.15 8.99 -41.82
N LEU A 588 6.42 9.93 -41.22
CA LEU A 588 5.27 9.62 -40.37
C LEU A 588 4.13 9.04 -41.19
N ARG A 589 3.71 7.82 -40.86
CA ARG A 589 2.62 7.09 -41.54
C ARG A 589 1.36 7.00 -40.72
N SER A 590 1.48 6.93 -39.40
CA SER A 590 0.34 6.80 -38.49
C SER A 590 0.42 7.82 -37.36
N LEU A 591 -0.65 8.58 -37.18
CA LEU A 591 -0.76 9.63 -36.18
C LEU A 591 -2.10 9.56 -35.46
N ASP A 592 -2.07 9.37 -34.14
CA ASP A 592 -3.24 9.50 -33.28
C ASP A 592 -3.10 10.68 -32.30
N LEU A 593 -3.94 11.69 -32.49
CA LEU A 593 -4.06 12.89 -31.64
C LEU A 593 -5.42 12.96 -30.93
N SER A 594 -6.19 11.87 -30.95
CA SER A 594 -7.54 11.83 -30.39
C SER A 594 -7.59 12.28 -28.93
N SER A 595 -8.73 12.81 -28.49
CA SER A 595 -8.98 13.24 -27.11
C SER A 595 -7.94 14.24 -26.60
N ASN A 596 -7.45 15.13 -27.45
CA ASN A 596 -6.64 16.29 -27.07
C ASN A 596 -7.42 17.60 -27.29
N PRO A 597 -7.17 18.65 -26.49
CA PRO A 597 -7.77 19.97 -26.67
C PRO A 597 -7.10 20.81 -27.80
N ILE A 598 -6.76 20.18 -28.93
CA ILE A 598 -6.13 20.85 -30.07
C ILE A 598 -7.15 21.79 -30.72
N LYS A 599 -6.80 23.09 -30.83
CA LYS A 599 -7.70 24.08 -31.45
C LYS A 599 -7.47 24.24 -32.94
N LYS A 600 -6.21 24.18 -33.36
CA LYS A 600 -5.78 24.39 -34.75
C LYS A 600 -4.57 23.52 -35.06
N LEU A 601 -4.52 23.04 -36.29
CA LEU A 601 -3.33 22.42 -36.88
C LEU A 601 -2.42 23.50 -37.48
N PRO A 602 -1.09 23.29 -37.55
CA PRO A 602 -0.19 24.21 -38.22
C PRO A 602 -0.50 24.27 -39.73
N ALA A 603 -0.29 25.42 -40.37
CA ALA A 603 -0.59 25.59 -41.80
C ALA A 603 0.19 24.61 -42.69
N CYS A 604 1.38 24.19 -42.26
CA CYS A 604 2.22 23.22 -42.94
C CYS A 604 1.80 21.75 -42.72
N PHE A 605 0.70 21.45 -42.02
CA PHE A 605 0.35 20.07 -41.66
C PHE A 605 0.17 19.15 -42.88
N GLY A 606 -0.26 19.71 -44.02
CA GLY A 606 -0.34 19.00 -45.30
C GLY A 606 1.01 18.52 -45.86
N GLN A 607 2.14 19.02 -45.35
CA GLN A 607 3.49 18.61 -45.77
C GLN A 607 3.88 17.20 -45.30
N LEU A 608 3.09 16.57 -44.43
CA LEU A 608 3.29 15.19 -43.99
C LEU A 608 3.01 14.19 -45.13
N SER A 609 3.94 14.12 -46.07
CA SER A 609 3.79 13.44 -47.37
C SER A 609 3.67 11.91 -47.29
N SER A 610 4.04 11.33 -46.15
CA SER A 610 3.96 9.88 -45.90
C SER A 610 2.75 9.48 -45.05
N LEU A 611 1.93 10.42 -44.57
CA LEU A 611 0.86 10.12 -43.62
C LEU A 611 -0.28 9.35 -44.29
N GLU A 612 -0.54 8.14 -43.80
CA GLU A 612 -1.56 7.22 -44.31
C GLU A 612 -2.77 7.16 -43.36
N ASN A 613 -2.54 7.22 -42.05
CA ASN A 613 -3.58 7.09 -41.02
C ASN A 613 -3.56 8.30 -40.08
N LEU A 614 -4.69 9.00 -39.99
CA LEU A 614 -4.88 10.13 -39.09
C LEU A 614 -6.12 9.95 -38.25
N SER A 615 -5.94 9.93 -36.93
CA SER A 615 -7.02 9.93 -35.96
C SER A 615 -6.96 11.18 -35.09
N MET A 616 -8.06 11.93 -35.07
CA MET A 616 -8.23 13.13 -34.25
C MET A 616 -9.61 13.13 -33.56
N SER A 617 -10.10 11.95 -33.21
CA SER A 617 -11.42 11.79 -32.58
C SER A 617 -11.51 12.54 -31.24
N GLY A 618 -12.61 13.22 -30.96
CA GLY A 618 -12.83 13.95 -29.70
C GLY A 618 -12.09 15.29 -29.59
N VAL A 619 -11.49 15.78 -30.68
CA VAL A 619 -10.88 17.11 -30.75
C VAL A 619 -11.95 18.15 -31.09
N LYS A 620 -12.10 19.20 -30.29
CA LYS A 620 -13.16 20.21 -30.49
C LYS A 620 -12.75 21.25 -31.53
N PHE A 621 -13.00 20.96 -32.81
CA PHE A 621 -12.80 21.91 -33.89
C PHE A 621 -13.98 22.89 -34.02
N THR A 622 -13.69 24.14 -34.38
CA THR A 622 -14.73 25.11 -34.76
C THR A 622 -15.21 24.92 -36.21
N ALA A 623 -14.33 24.40 -37.07
CA ALA A 623 -14.58 24.11 -38.47
C ALA A 623 -13.61 23.01 -38.94
N PHE A 624 -13.90 22.39 -40.07
CA PHE A 624 -13.01 21.37 -40.66
C PHE A 624 -11.59 21.96 -40.89
N PRO A 625 -10.52 21.28 -40.43
CA PRO A 625 -9.17 21.78 -40.60
C PRO A 625 -8.68 21.56 -42.05
N GLY A 626 -8.70 22.62 -42.85
CA GLY A 626 -8.35 22.58 -44.28
C GLY A 626 -6.95 22.02 -44.58
N SER A 627 -6.00 22.14 -43.65
CA SER A 627 -4.64 21.59 -43.80
C SER A 627 -4.58 20.06 -43.88
N ILE A 628 -5.65 19.34 -43.51
CA ILE A 628 -5.75 17.88 -43.69
C ILE A 628 -5.96 17.53 -45.17
N LEU A 629 -6.59 18.42 -45.95
CA LEU A 629 -6.97 18.18 -47.34
C LEU A 629 -5.76 18.05 -48.29
N ASP A 630 -4.64 18.64 -47.88
CA ASP A 630 -3.37 18.63 -48.61
C ASP A 630 -2.54 17.36 -48.39
N LEU A 631 -3.04 16.37 -47.65
CA LEU A 631 -2.30 15.13 -47.34
C LEU A 631 -2.39 14.12 -48.51
N PRO A 632 -1.29 13.87 -49.24
CA PRO A 632 -1.35 13.20 -50.53
C PRO A 632 -1.56 11.68 -50.44
N LYS A 633 -1.25 11.04 -49.31
CA LYS A 633 -1.31 9.57 -49.14
C LYS A 633 -2.33 9.11 -48.10
N LEU A 634 -3.20 10.02 -47.63
CA LEU A 634 -4.11 9.71 -46.54
C LEU A 634 -5.15 8.67 -46.98
N LYS A 635 -5.17 7.53 -46.28
CA LYS A 635 -6.10 6.40 -46.49
C LYS A 635 -7.19 6.36 -45.44
N THR A 636 -6.85 6.66 -44.19
CA THR A 636 -7.77 6.59 -43.06
C THR A 636 -7.84 7.93 -42.35
N LEU A 637 -9.04 8.50 -42.25
CA LEU A 637 -9.32 9.73 -41.52
C LEU A 637 -10.45 9.52 -40.51
N SER A 638 -10.15 9.68 -39.23
CA SER A 638 -11.14 9.69 -38.15
C SER A 638 -11.22 11.05 -37.47
N LEU A 639 -12.38 11.69 -37.57
CA LEU A 639 -12.76 12.96 -36.94
C LEU A 639 -14.06 12.77 -36.14
N SER A 640 -14.22 11.64 -35.47
CA SER A 640 -15.42 11.40 -34.64
C SER A 640 -15.49 12.38 -33.47
N ASN A 641 -16.69 12.74 -33.01
CA ASN A 641 -16.94 13.59 -31.83
C ASN A 641 -16.20 14.93 -31.85
N CYS A 642 -16.01 15.52 -33.04
CA CYS A 642 -15.24 16.74 -33.23
C CYS A 642 -16.07 18.05 -33.22
N SER A 643 -17.39 17.94 -33.05
CA SER A 643 -18.34 19.07 -33.15
C SER A 643 -18.39 19.75 -34.53
N LEU A 644 -17.99 19.05 -35.59
CA LEU A 644 -18.02 19.56 -36.96
C LEU A 644 -19.46 19.78 -37.42
N THR A 645 -19.73 20.91 -38.07
CA THR A 645 -21.06 21.25 -38.61
C THR A 645 -21.18 20.98 -40.11
N SER A 646 -20.06 20.89 -40.82
CA SER A 646 -20.00 20.65 -42.26
C SER A 646 -18.65 20.05 -42.65
N ILE A 647 -18.61 19.45 -43.84
CA ILE A 647 -17.41 18.96 -44.51
C ILE A 647 -17.22 19.81 -45.77
N PRO A 648 -16.01 20.34 -46.05
CA PRO A 648 -15.77 21.14 -47.24
C PRO A 648 -15.82 20.27 -48.52
N PRO A 649 -16.31 20.80 -49.65
CA PRO A 649 -16.23 20.16 -50.97
C PRO A 649 -14.82 19.67 -51.34
N ALA A 650 -13.80 20.40 -50.90
CA ALA A 650 -12.40 20.07 -51.09
C ALA A 650 -11.95 18.75 -50.42
N ILE A 651 -12.81 18.06 -49.65
CA ILE A 651 -12.58 16.68 -49.21
C ILE A 651 -12.24 15.74 -50.38
N CYS A 652 -12.74 16.04 -51.58
CA CYS A 652 -12.44 15.32 -52.80
C CYS A 652 -10.95 15.31 -53.21
N GLN A 653 -10.11 16.15 -52.60
CA GLN A 653 -8.66 16.17 -52.82
C GLN A 653 -7.96 14.93 -52.26
N LEU A 654 -8.56 14.25 -51.27
CA LEU A 654 -8.01 13.05 -50.63
C LEU A 654 -8.24 11.79 -51.48
N LYS A 655 -7.65 11.74 -52.68
CA LYS A 655 -7.91 10.69 -53.69
C LYS A 655 -7.63 9.25 -53.24
N HIS A 656 -6.83 9.08 -52.20
CA HIS A 656 -6.45 7.78 -51.63
C HIS A 656 -7.28 7.37 -50.41
N LEU A 657 -8.30 8.15 -50.03
CA LEU A 657 -9.07 7.90 -48.83
C LEU A 657 -9.94 6.63 -49.00
N GLU A 658 -9.73 5.68 -48.11
CA GLU A 658 -10.44 4.38 -48.04
C GLU A 658 -11.44 4.35 -46.88
N THR A 659 -11.12 5.01 -45.76
CA THR A 659 -11.96 5.01 -44.56
C THR A 659 -12.15 6.44 -44.04
N LEU A 660 -13.41 6.83 -43.86
CA LEU A 660 -13.82 8.13 -43.31
C LEU A 660 -14.79 7.94 -42.14
N ASP A 661 -14.34 8.29 -40.94
CA ASP A 661 -15.14 8.25 -39.71
C ASP A 661 -15.43 9.67 -39.21
N LEU A 662 -16.72 10.01 -39.16
CA LEU A 662 -17.28 11.30 -38.78
C LEU A 662 -18.41 11.15 -37.75
N ASN A 663 -18.41 10.06 -37.00
CA ASN A 663 -19.43 9.77 -36.00
C ASN A 663 -19.56 10.86 -34.93
N GLY A 664 -20.75 11.11 -34.40
CA GLY A 664 -20.96 11.99 -33.25
C GLY A 664 -20.64 13.46 -33.52
N ASN A 665 -20.80 13.93 -34.76
CA ASN A 665 -20.64 15.33 -35.13
C ASN A 665 -22.02 16.03 -35.24
N ARG A 666 -22.06 17.22 -35.82
CA ARG A 666 -23.27 18.04 -36.06
C ARG A 666 -23.44 18.31 -37.56
N ILE A 667 -23.01 17.37 -38.40
CA ILE A 667 -23.02 17.54 -39.85
C ILE A 667 -24.46 17.42 -40.34
N SER A 668 -24.95 18.45 -41.03
CA SER A 668 -26.31 18.48 -41.56
C SER A 668 -26.43 17.98 -43.00
N ARG A 669 -25.35 18.12 -43.78
CA ARG A 669 -25.28 17.70 -45.19
C ARG A 669 -23.89 17.24 -45.57
N LEU A 670 -23.83 16.32 -46.53
CA LEU A 670 -22.60 15.92 -47.21
C LEU A 670 -22.44 16.69 -48.53
N PRO A 671 -21.21 17.09 -48.90
CA PRO A 671 -20.94 17.65 -50.21
C PRO A 671 -21.06 16.58 -51.31
N ALA A 672 -21.57 16.96 -52.50
CA ALA A 672 -21.69 16.06 -53.66
C ALA A 672 -20.31 15.54 -54.12
N GLU A 673 -19.27 16.35 -53.92
CA GLU A 673 -17.89 16.06 -54.29
C GLU A 673 -17.29 14.85 -53.54
N ILE A 674 -17.93 14.37 -52.47
CA ILE A 674 -17.52 13.14 -51.78
C ILE A 674 -17.55 11.93 -52.74
N ALA A 675 -18.39 11.97 -53.78
CA ALA A 675 -18.48 10.95 -54.83
C ALA A 675 -17.19 10.79 -55.66
N GLN A 676 -16.30 11.78 -55.64
CA GLN A 676 -15.01 11.73 -56.34
C GLN A 676 -13.94 10.91 -55.59
N LEU A 677 -14.27 10.41 -54.39
CA LEU A 677 -13.38 9.57 -53.59
C LEU A 677 -13.53 8.10 -53.99
N HIS A 678 -13.06 7.77 -55.20
CA HIS A 678 -13.29 6.45 -55.80
C HIS A 678 -12.71 5.25 -55.03
N GLN A 679 -11.78 5.48 -54.09
CA GLN A 679 -11.20 4.43 -53.23
C GLN A 679 -11.93 4.23 -51.90
N LEU A 680 -12.95 5.06 -51.62
CA LEU A 680 -13.64 5.09 -50.34
C LEU A 680 -14.48 3.82 -50.16
N GLN A 681 -14.16 3.05 -49.12
CA GLN A 681 -14.78 1.77 -48.79
C GLN A 681 -15.67 1.86 -47.56
N TYR A 682 -15.30 2.68 -46.57
CA TYR A 682 -16.00 2.76 -45.29
C TYR A 682 -16.32 4.21 -44.96
N ILE A 683 -17.61 4.52 -44.80
CA ILE A 683 -18.09 5.82 -44.31
C ILE A 683 -18.93 5.59 -43.05
N SER A 684 -18.57 6.27 -41.96
CA SER A 684 -19.33 6.24 -40.72
C SER A 684 -19.72 7.66 -40.29
N MET A 685 -21.01 7.92 -40.20
CA MET A 685 -21.62 9.22 -39.88
C MET A 685 -22.77 9.08 -38.88
N ARG A 686 -22.71 8.04 -38.05
CA ARG A 686 -23.67 7.81 -36.98
C ARG A 686 -23.75 9.00 -36.04
N LYS A 687 -24.92 9.29 -35.48
CA LYS A 687 -25.16 10.41 -34.52
C LYS A 687 -24.73 11.77 -35.10
N ASN A 688 -25.30 12.15 -36.24
CA ASN A 688 -25.14 13.45 -36.86
C ASN A 688 -26.50 14.16 -37.01
N GLN A 689 -26.59 15.20 -37.84
CA GLN A 689 -27.81 15.97 -38.12
C GLN A 689 -28.23 15.84 -39.59
N LEU A 690 -27.91 14.71 -40.24
CA LEU A 690 -28.19 14.52 -41.66
C LEU A 690 -29.70 14.43 -41.94
N ASP A 691 -30.18 15.32 -42.80
CA ASP A 691 -31.56 15.34 -43.30
C ASP A 691 -31.71 14.54 -44.61
N GLU A 692 -30.68 14.54 -45.46
CA GLU A 692 -30.63 13.85 -46.74
C GLU A 692 -29.20 13.45 -47.12
N LEU A 693 -29.09 12.49 -48.03
CA LEU A 693 -27.82 12.07 -48.63
C LEU A 693 -27.77 12.54 -50.09
N PRO A 694 -26.61 13.04 -50.58
CA PRO A 694 -26.47 13.47 -51.97
C PRO A 694 -26.62 12.28 -52.93
N ILE A 695 -27.28 12.49 -54.06
CA ILE A 695 -27.57 11.45 -55.05
C ILE A 695 -26.28 10.89 -55.67
N GLU A 696 -25.22 11.69 -55.70
CA GLU A 696 -23.89 11.38 -56.22
C GLU A 696 -23.18 10.27 -55.42
N LEU A 697 -23.60 9.96 -54.18
CA LEU A 697 -23.04 8.83 -53.41
C LEU A 697 -23.17 7.48 -54.14
N ARG A 698 -24.11 7.36 -55.08
CA ARG A 698 -24.25 6.18 -55.96
C ARG A 698 -23.03 5.92 -56.84
N GLU A 699 -22.17 6.92 -57.04
CA GLU A 699 -20.96 6.83 -57.88
C GLU A 699 -19.76 6.27 -57.11
N LEU A 700 -19.90 6.02 -55.80
CA LEU A 700 -18.90 5.36 -54.97
C LEU A 700 -18.97 3.84 -55.13
N HIS A 701 -18.52 3.34 -56.28
CA HIS A 701 -18.53 1.91 -56.61
C HIS A 701 -17.68 1.03 -55.67
N SER A 702 -16.72 1.60 -54.94
CA SER A 702 -15.90 0.88 -53.96
C SER A 702 -16.46 0.90 -52.54
N LEU A 703 -17.58 1.60 -52.30
CA LEU A 703 -18.17 1.70 -50.96
C LEU A 703 -18.68 0.33 -50.52
N ARG A 704 -18.19 -0.14 -49.37
CA ARG A 704 -18.55 -1.43 -48.74
C ARG A 704 -19.44 -1.26 -47.52
N TRP A 705 -19.33 -0.12 -46.84
CA TRP A 705 -20.08 0.17 -45.62
C TRP A 705 -20.44 1.65 -45.53
N LEU A 706 -21.72 1.93 -45.27
CA LEU A 706 -22.23 3.27 -44.96
C LEU A 706 -23.07 3.19 -43.69
N ASP A 707 -22.57 3.79 -42.61
CA ASP A 707 -23.31 3.93 -41.36
C ASP A 707 -23.84 5.36 -41.20
N VAL A 708 -25.17 5.49 -41.21
CA VAL A 708 -25.90 6.76 -41.02
C VAL A 708 -26.89 6.69 -39.85
N GLN A 709 -26.73 5.72 -38.94
CA GLN A 709 -27.64 5.53 -37.81
C GLN A 709 -27.74 6.77 -36.92
N ASP A 710 -28.84 6.93 -36.20
CA ASP A 710 -29.05 8.05 -35.26
C ASP A 710 -28.99 9.43 -35.95
N ASN A 711 -29.59 9.57 -37.14
CA ASN A 711 -29.74 10.84 -37.88
C ASN A 711 -31.23 11.20 -38.11
N PRO A 712 -31.59 12.51 -38.24
CA PRO A 712 -32.97 12.96 -38.49
C PRO A 712 -33.66 12.32 -39.69
N MET A 713 -32.91 12.03 -40.76
CA MET A 713 -33.42 11.35 -41.95
C MET A 713 -34.07 9.98 -41.66
N GLU A 714 -33.71 9.32 -40.54
CA GLU A 714 -34.38 8.09 -40.09
C GLU A 714 -35.82 8.33 -39.63
N LYS A 715 -36.14 9.52 -39.08
CA LYS A 715 -37.47 9.87 -38.56
C LYS A 715 -38.45 10.31 -39.65
N HIS A 716 -37.95 10.85 -40.77
CA HIS A 716 -38.76 11.27 -41.92
C HIS A 716 -39.03 10.13 -42.93
N GLY A 717 -38.63 8.89 -42.61
CA GLY A 717 -38.82 7.69 -43.44
C GLY A 717 -40.24 7.10 -43.49
N GLY A 718 -41.27 7.95 -43.55
CA GLY A 718 -42.57 7.60 -44.09
C GLY A 718 -42.61 7.96 -45.58
N LYS A 719 -42.35 6.99 -46.47
CA LYS A 719 -42.30 7.14 -47.94
C LYS A 719 -41.15 8.03 -48.48
N ALA A 720 -39.92 7.52 -48.39
CA ALA A 720 -38.95 7.76 -49.45
C ALA A 720 -38.96 6.52 -50.36
N SER A 721 -39.30 6.69 -51.64
CA SER A 721 -39.18 5.67 -52.67
C SER A 721 -37.69 5.43 -52.95
N GLY A 722 -37.11 4.45 -52.26
CA GLY A 722 -35.70 4.05 -52.31
C GLY A 722 -35.33 3.40 -50.97
N PRO A 723 -34.57 2.29 -50.91
CA PRO A 723 -34.68 1.30 -49.84
C PRO A 723 -34.06 1.79 -48.52
N ASN A 724 -34.87 2.47 -47.71
CA ASN A 724 -34.55 2.86 -46.34
C ASN A 724 -34.92 1.75 -45.36
N LYS A 725 -33.94 0.91 -45.09
CA LYS A 725 -33.65 0.17 -43.85
C LYS A 725 -32.31 -0.54 -44.15
N VAL A 726 -31.52 -0.82 -43.12
CA VAL A 726 -30.34 -1.72 -43.08
C VAL A 726 -29.00 -0.97 -42.92
N ALA A 727 -28.25 -1.39 -41.91
CA ALA A 727 -26.78 -1.34 -41.91
C ALA A 727 -26.31 -2.13 -43.15
N LEU A 728 -26.18 -1.46 -44.28
CA LEU A 728 -25.91 -2.11 -45.57
C LEU A 728 -24.45 -2.52 -45.65
N ASN A 729 -24.22 -3.81 -45.39
CA ASN A 729 -23.12 -4.56 -45.98
C ASN A 729 -23.37 -4.57 -47.51
N LEU A 730 -22.58 -3.83 -48.29
CA LEU A 730 -22.83 -3.52 -49.70
C LEU A 730 -22.62 -4.70 -50.68
N GLU A 731 -22.56 -5.96 -50.23
CA GLU A 731 -22.43 -7.16 -51.08
C GLU A 731 -23.68 -7.51 -51.93
N ARG A 732 -24.63 -6.59 -52.11
CA ARG A 732 -25.83 -6.81 -52.95
C ARG A 732 -26.08 -5.74 -54.02
N PHE A 733 -25.06 -4.95 -54.38
CA PHE A 733 -25.10 -4.11 -55.58
C PHE A 733 -24.27 -4.76 -56.70
N SER A 734 -24.84 -5.79 -57.34
CA SER A 734 -24.42 -6.29 -58.66
C SER A 734 -25.65 -6.67 -59.47
#